data_AF-A0AAI9UR93-F1
#
_entry.id   AF-A0AAI9UR93-F1
#
_cell.length_a   1.000
_cell.length_b   1.000
_cell.length_c   1.000
_cell.angle_alpha   90.00
_cell.angle_beta   90.00
_cell.angle_gamma   90.00
#
_symmetry.space_group_name_H-M   'P 1'
#
loop_
_entity.id
_entity.type
_entity.pdbx_description
1 polymer ?
#
loop_
_entity_poly.entity_id
_entity_poly.type
_entity_poly.pdbx_seq_one_letter_code
_entity_poly.pdbx_strand_id
1 'polypeptide(L)'
;MHPQILSRVLKTPQSLPRISPFLGPVVSGTSEPADKFFSPSPRTRTKPLRSWTAHRRCIHGRRGESDAGENGIVSTGYYTCKTVRCTPQQQRELRARPKPLNSSSNHRPTPASDIMPSAGAKLQLGPPLLQHMSVRNLSSQRRATQTTKTTLGNNATAEANNGNGVRAAGIDARASQDEQSTKNTSSQSKSQSPAVRTTTTNTTNQPPRGTAYLARHSGGTDNTMAETRETKRPRVAADPAEHLPAGITETQEELKEHWFVGSIDQGTTSTRFLIFNGLGDPVASHQIEFENHYPHSGWHEHDPLELLSSVEECVEKAMAQFAEQGYSPANIRGVGITNQRETTVLWDVRTGEPLHHAVVWPDTRTTSLVRELRARPGADALQDLCGLPLSTYPSSVKLRWLLDNVPSVREAYDAGHLAFGTVDSWLIYRLNGGADKGDDAIHVTDSTNASRTMFMNLRTLKYDDTLLSFFGIDQSKIHLPKIVPSSDPTAFGSFARGVLKGVPIAGCLGDQSSALVGQCGFSPGQAKNTYGTGCFLLYNVGEEPVISKSGLLATVAYDFGKGRKPVYALEGSIAVAGSGVKFLVKNLSFVEDSSRISELAETVPDNGGVVFVTAFSGLFAPYWIDDAKGTLFGITAHTQKGHIARATLEATCYQTKAILDAMANDSGHALENLAVDGGLSNSDLCMQSQADISGIRVDRPAMRETTALGAAIAAGLALGVWDELEDLKHVNQNGRKIFTPALDRETSQKMFKKWEQAVEMSRGWVRDNAE
;
A
#
# COMPACT_ATOMS: atom_id res chain seq x y z
N MET A 1 -33.48 56.98 -27.90
CA MET A 1 -34.69 57.76 -27.54
C MET A 1 -34.76 57.88 -26.02
N HIS A 2 -35.39 58.93 -25.51
CA HIS A 2 -35.70 59.21 -24.09
C HIS A 2 -37.19 58.79 -23.81
N PRO A 3 -37.81 59.05 -22.63
CA PRO A 3 -37.31 59.17 -21.24
C PRO A 3 -38.22 58.52 -20.13
N GLN A 4 -37.68 58.39 -18.89
CA GLN A 4 -38.36 58.59 -17.57
C GLN A 4 -39.60 57.72 -17.17
N ILE A 5 -39.96 57.57 -15.88
CA ILE A 5 -40.69 58.53 -15.01
C ILE A 5 -40.41 58.34 -13.48
N LEU A 6 -40.54 59.48 -12.77
CA LEU A 6 -40.52 59.88 -11.34
C LEU A 6 -40.94 58.89 -10.20
N SER A 7 -40.84 59.21 -8.87
CA SER A 7 -39.86 59.98 -8.05
C SER A 7 -40.27 60.07 -6.54
N ARG A 8 -39.28 60.13 -5.63
CA ARG A 8 -39.20 60.91 -4.34
C ARG A 8 -40.42 61.15 -3.41
N VAL A 9 -40.17 61.08 -2.09
CA VAL A 9 -40.36 62.20 -1.12
C VAL A 9 -39.46 62.01 0.13
N LEU A 10 -39.17 63.08 0.87
CA LEU A 10 -38.27 63.15 2.05
C LEU A 10 -39.01 63.61 3.31
N LYS A 11 -38.53 63.22 4.52
CA LYS A 11 -38.52 64.10 5.72
C LYS A 11 -37.72 63.53 6.92
N THR A 12 -36.91 64.41 7.52
CA THR A 12 -36.26 64.42 8.84
C THR A 12 -36.45 65.88 9.38
N PRO A 13 -36.01 66.36 10.59
CA PRO A 13 -34.88 65.89 11.42
C PRO A 13 -34.97 66.12 12.96
N GLN A 14 -33.79 65.99 13.62
CA GLN A 14 -33.42 66.47 14.98
C GLN A 14 -33.99 65.69 16.19
N SER A 15 -33.28 65.58 17.33
CA SER A 15 -32.12 66.34 17.81
C SER A 15 -30.98 65.48 18.43
N LEU A 16 -29.84 66.13 18.67
CA LEU A 16 -28.55 65.70 19.26
C LEU A 16 -28.32 66.52 20.58
N PRO A 17 -27.29 66.34 21.46
CA PRO A 17 -25.87 66.18 21.06
C PRO A 17 -24.79 65.62 22.07
N ARG A 18 -23.51 65.53 21.58
CA ARG A 18 -22.20 65.69 22.30
C ARG A 18 -21.75 64.55 23.28
N ILE A 19 -20.44 64.26 23.50
CA ILE A 19 -19.18 64.76 22.88
C ILE A 19 -18.02 63.71 22.87
N SER A 20 -16.94 64.06 22.16
CA SER A 20 -15.73 63.29 21.78
C SER A 20 -14.66 63.05 22.90
N PRO A 21 -13.58 62.24 22.67
CA PRO A 21 -12.58 61.82 23.67
C PRO A 21 -11.23 62.58 23.60
N PHE A 22 -10.28 62.35 24.55
CA PHE A 22 -8.80 62.42 24.35
C PHE A 22 -7.96 62.07 25.62
N LEU A 23 -6.74 61.53 25.41
CA LEU A 23 -5.44 61.63 26.16
C LEU A 23 -5.32 61.48 27.71
N GLY A 24 -4.15 60.96 28.17
CA GLY A 24 -3.67 60.98 29.58
C GLY A 24 -2.71 62.16 29.86
N PRO A 25 -1.68 62.11 30.78
CA PRO A 25 -1.19 61.02 31.67
C PRO A 25 -1.09 61.46 33.18
N VAL A 26 -0.32 60.77 34.06
CA VAL A 26 0.58 61.34 35.15
C VAL A 26 1.17 60.30 36.16
N VAL A 27 2.48 60.02 36.03
CA VAL A 27 3.64 60.06 36.99
C VAL A 27 3.53 59.82 38.54
N SER A 28 4.42 58.93 39.04
CA SER A 28 5.22 58.89 40.34
C SER A 28 4.77 58.15 41.62
N GLY A 29 5.79 57.61 42.34
CA GLY A 29 5.79 57.04 43.72
C GLY A 29 6.36 55.60 43.81
N THR A 30 7.64 55.32 44.12
CA THR A 30 8.29 55.15 45.46
C THR A 30 7.58 54.17 46.42
N SER A 31 8.20 53.16 47.06
CA SER A 31 9.63 52.77 47.22
C SER A 31 9.83 51.29 47.65
N GLU A 32 11.08 50.81 47.63
CA GLU A 32 11.60 49.64 48.39
C GLU A 32 11.68 49.93 49.93
N PRO A 33 12.14 49.04 50.87
CA PRO A 33 12.80 47.71 50.72
C PRO A 33 12.35 46.57 51.71
N ALA A 34 13.04 45.40 51.64
CA ALA A 34 13.12 44.32 52.66
C ALA A 34 11.82 43.50 52.89
N ASP A 35 11.75 42.25 53.39
CA ASP A 35 12.67 41.21 53.91
C ASP A 35 11.88 39.85 53.97
N LYS A 36 12.39 38.60 54.08
CA LYS A 36 13.73 37.97 53.96
C LYS A 36 13.59 36.42 53.84
N PHE A 37 14.43 35.76 53.02
CA PHE A 37 14.80 34.31 53.05
C PHE A 37 13.69 33.28 52.65
N PHE A 38 13.96 32.01 52.27
CA PHE A 38 15.19 31.19 52.34
C PHE A 38 15.61 30.58 50.97
N SER A 39 16.86 30.14 50.88
CA SER A 39 17.59 29.79 49.64
C SER A 39 17.70 28.28 49.32
N PRO A 40 17.80 27.87 48.03
CA PRO A 40 18.61 26.72 47.64
C PRO A 40 20.12 27.07 47.75
N SER A 41 20.98 26.13 48.18
CA SER A 41 22.41 26.40 48.42
C SER A 41 23.33 25.20 48.10
N PRO A 42 24.60 25.38 47.66
CA PRO A 42 25.31 24.37 46.85
C PRO A 42 26.69 23.93 47.41
N ARG A 43 27.40 23.09 46.62
CA ARG A 43 28.88 22.97 46.57
C ARG A 43 29.25 22.87 45.06
N THR A 44 30.14 23.63 44.42
CA THR A 44 31.55 24.07 44.68
C THR A 44 32.52 22.87 44.72
N ARG A 45 33.66 22.82 43.99
CA ARG A 45 34.67 23.88 43.70
C ARG A 45 35.54 23.65 42.42
N THR A 46 36.02 24.78 41.84
CA THR A 46 37.35 25.09 41.21
C THR A 46 37.97 24.33 40.00
N LYS A 47 38.11 25.05 38.85
CA LYS A 47 39.34 25.62 38.19
C LYS A 47 40.74 24.99 38.41
N PRO A 48 41.78 25.19 37.53
CA PRO A 48 41.89 26.12 36.37
C PRO A 48 42.53 25.54 35.05
N LEU A 49 42.81 26.43 34.08
CA LEU A 49 43.49 26.18 32.80
C LEU A 49 45.01 25.86 32.93
N ARG A 50 45.60 25.29 31.87
CA ARG A 50 46.95 25.66 31.40
C ARG A 50 47.01 25.81 29.87
N SER A 51 47.70 26.85 29.43
CA SER A 51 48.09 27.11 28.03
C SER A 51 49.52 26.68 27.76
N TRP A 52 49.86 26.43 26.50
CA TRP A 52 51.24 26.53 26.00
C TRP A 52 51.25 27.30 24.68
N THR A 53 52.35 28.02 24.42
CA THR A 53 52.49 28.95 23.30
C THR A 53 53.85 28.86 22.64
N ALA A 54 53.89 29.33 21.39
CA ALA A 54 55.06 29.73 20.61
C ALA A 54 56.00 28.62 20.09
N HIS A 55 56.14 28.62 18.76
CA HIS A 55 57.40 29.07 18.17
C HIS A 55 57.15 30.08 17.04
N ARG A 56 58.09 31.01 16.83
CA ARG A 56 58.00 32.07 15.81
C ARG A 56 58.68 31.63 14.51
N ARG A 57 58.21 32.15 13.37
CA ARG A 57 59.06 32.75 12.32
C ARG A 57 58.23 33.62 11.38
N CYS A 58 58.64 34.87 11.21
CA CYS A 58 58.14 35.76 10.15
C CYS A 58 59.30 35.97 9.16
N ILE A 59 59.04 35.79 7.86
CA ILE A 59 59.87 36.30 6.76
C ILE A 59 58.93 36.95 5.73
N HIS A 60 59.43 37.90 4.95
CA HIS A 60 58.63 38.84 4.16
C HIS A 60 57.92 38.23 2.95
N GLY A 61 56.84 38.89 2.52
CA GLY A 61 56.28 38.83 1.18
C GLY A 61 55.59 40.14 0.81
N ARG A 62 56.11 40.90 -0.16
CA ARG A 62 55.46 42.11 -0.70
C ARG A 62 55.95 42.40 -2.14
N ARG A 63 54.97 42.50 -3.06
CA ARG A 63 54.99 43.15 -4.38
C ARG A 63 55.88 42.53 -5.48
N GLY A 64 55.40 42.69 -6.72
CA GLY A 64 56.02 42.16 -7.95
C GLY A 64 55.02 42.07 -9.11
N GLU A 65 54.37 43.18 -9.47
CA GLU A 65 53.58 43.32 -10.71
C GLU A 65 54.50 43.79 -11.86
N SER A 66 54.34 43.25 -13.08
CA SER A 66 54.25 44.01 -14.35
C SER A 66 54.54 43.16 -15.63
N ASP A 67 53.50 42.97 -16.45
CA ASP A 67 53.41 43.16 -17.91
C ASP A 67 54.35 42.51 -18.98
N ALA A 68 53.67 42.16 -20.09
CA ALA A 68 54.10 42.08 -21.50
C ALA A 68 55.13 41.01 -21.95
N GLY A 69 55.10 40.50 -23.19
CA GLY A 69 54.10 40.69 -24.26
C GLY A 69 54.50 40.06 -25.62
N GLU A 70 53.50 39.55 -26.34
CA GLU A 70 53.44 39.18 -27.78
C GLU A 70 54.71 38.75 -28.59
N ASN A 71 54.70 37.53 -29.15
CA ASN A 71 54.40 37.27 -30.58
C ASN A 71 54.54 35.77 -30.95
N GLY A 72 54.03 35.33 -32.11
CA GLY A 72 54.08 33.93 -32.57
C GLY A 72 54.27 33.76 -34.09
N ILE A 73 54.40 32.50 -34.57
CA ILE A 73 54.50 32.12 -36.00
C ILE A 73 54.07 30.63 -36.20
N VAL A 74 53.90 30.17 -37.46
CA VAL A 74 53.00 29.08 -37.85
C VAL A 74 53.62 27.99 -38.78
N SER A 75 53.13 26.74 -38.66
CA SER A 75 53.23 25.56 -39.57
C SER A 75 54.63 24.95 -39.83
N THR A 76 54.85 23.78 -40.49
CA THR A 76 54.03 22.93 -41.41
C THR A 76 54.60 21.48 -41.46
N GLY A 77 53.85 20.46 -41.93
CA GLY A 77 54.43 19.15 -42.35
C GLY A 77 53.45 17.95 -42.49
N TYR A 78 53.54 17.19 -43.59
CA TYR A 78 52.67 16.03 -43.93
C TYR A 78 53.42 14.67 -43.89
N TYR A 79 52.74 13.54 -43.69
CA TYR A 79 52.45 12.51 -44.73
C TYR A 79 51.89 11.14 -44.23
N THR A 80 50.70 10.76 -44.76
CA THR A 80 50.17 9.39 -45.08
C THR A 80 50.30 8.15 -44.17
N CYS A 81 49.18 7.40 -44.02
CA CYS A 81 48.93 6.04 -44.57
C CYS A 81 48.31 4.95 -43.64
N LYS A 82 47.07 4.53 -44.00
CA LYS A 82 46.50 3.16 -43.99
C LYS A 82 46.05 2.40 -42.72
N THR A 83 45.14 1.45 -43.03
CA THR A 83 44.78 0.16 -42.39
C THR A 83 43.84 0.07 -41.17
N VAL A 84 42.59 -0.33 -41.48
CA VAL A 84 41.82 -1.46 -40.89
C VAL A 84 41.32 -1.36 -39.44
N ARG A 85 39.99 -1.46 -39.28
CA ARG A 85 39.32 -1.99 -38.09
C ARG A 85 39.21 -3.52 -38.19
N CYS A 86 39.47 -4.25 -37.10
CA CYS A 86 38.87 -5.55 -36.83
C CYS A 86 38.40 -5.61 -35.37
N THR A 87 37.35 -6.40 -35.13
CA THR A 87 36.68 -6.56 -33.83
C THR A 87 37.33 -7.65 -32.95
N PRO A 88 37.07 -7.68 -31.63
CA PRO A 88 37.84 -8.49 -30.68
C PRO A 88 37.31 -9.92 -30.51
N GLN A 89 38.22 -10.89 -30.35
CA GLN A 89 37.97 -12.18 -29.68
C GLN A 89 39.27 -12.92 -29.40
N GLN A 90 39.44 -13.47 -28.19
CA GLN A 90 40.21 -14.68 -27.79
C GLN A 90 40.36 -14.73 -26.25
N GLN A 91 40.35 -15.87 -25.55
CA GLN A 91 39.77 -17.19 -25.85
C GLN A 91 39.73 -18.05 -24.55
N ARG A 92 38.70 -18.88 -24.39
CA ARG A 92 38.85 -20.29 -23.94
C ARG A 92 38.78 -21.14 -25.22
N GLU A 93 39.39 -22.31 -25.39
CA GLU A 93 39.84 -23.32 -24.43
C GLU A 93 41.07 -24.09 -25.01
N LEU A 94 41.52 -25.19 -24.39
CA LEU A 94 42.74 -25.92 -24.79
C LEU A 94 42.51 -27.40 -25.16
N ARG A 95 43.25 -27.87 -26.19
CA ARG A 95 43.35 -29.26 -26.74
C ARG A 95 42.15 -29.64 -27.64
N ALA A 96 42.30 -30.35 -28.78
CA ALA A 96 43.48 -30.93 -29.45
C ALA A 96 43.42 -30.85 -31.00
N ARG A 97 44.48 -31.33 -31.68
CA ARG A 97 44.65 -31.45 -33.16
C ARG A 97 44.06 -32.81 -33.68
N PRO A 98 44.02 -33.19 -35.00
CA PRO A 98 44.76 -32.61 -36.16
C PRO A 98 44.14 -32.60 -37.59
N LYS A 99 44.52 -31.56 -38.36
CA LYS A 99 44.92 -31.53 -39.80
C LYS A 99 43.90 -31.80 -40.97
N PRO A 100 44.23 -31.38 -42.23
CA PRO A 100 43.23 -31.09 -43.29
C PRO A 100 43.55 -31.61 -44.72
N LEU A 101 42.67 -31.30 -45.68
CA LEU A 101 42.89 -31.09 -47.14
C LEU A 101 41.79 -30.09 -47.62
N ASN A 102 42.07 -29.03 -48.41
CA ASN A 102 42.18 -28.94 -49.89
C ASN A 102 40.92 -29.40 -50.68
N SER A 103 40.46 -28.73 -51.75
CA SER A 103 40.87 -27.45 -52.41
C SER A 103 39.94 -27.06 -53.57
N SER A 104 39.88 -25.75 -53.94
CA SER A 104 39.69 -25.18 -55.32
C SER A 104 38.44 -25.54 -56.18
N SER A 105 37.88 -24.71 -57.08
CA SER A 105 38.06 -23.27 -57.47
C SER A 105 37.03 -22.87 -58.56
N ASN A 106 37.04 -21.58 -58.97
CA ASN A 106 36.48 -21.02 -60.23
C ASN A 106 34.94 -20.83 -60.34
N HIS A 107 34.38 -19.83 -61.04
CA HIS A 107 34.98 -18.82 -61.96
C HIS A 107 34.31 -17.40 -61.91
N ARG A 108 34.65 -16.54 -62.88
CA ARG A 108 34.49 -15.06 -63.01
C ARG A 108 33.42 -14.68 -64.11
N PRO A 109 33.18 -13.40 -64.53
CA PRO A 109 33.22 -12.07 -63.86
C PRO A 109 32.19 -10.95 -64.33
N THR A 110 32.07 -9.83 -63.58
CA THR A 110 31.87 -8.39 -64.04
C THR A 110 30.62 -7.94 -64.84
N PRO A 111 30.37 -6.61 -65.07
CA PRO A 111 30.94 -5.34 -64.51
C PRO A 111 29.91 -4.23 -64.07
N ALA A 112 30.41 -3.14 -63.42
CA ALA A 112 29.88 -1.74 -63.42
C ALA A 112 28.45 -1.47 -62.85
N SER A 113 27.93 -0.27 -62.50
CA SER A 113 28.38 1.13 -62.20
C SER A 113 27.13 1.97 -61.82
N ASP A 114 27.08 3.09 -61.08
CA ASP A 114 27.94 3.86 -60.14
C ASP A 114 27.09 5.04 -59.53
N ILE A 115 27.70 6.04 -58.87
CA ILE A 115 27.15 7.40 -58.55
C ILE A 115 26.21 7.57 -57.31
N MET A 116 26.77 8.02 -56.17
CA MET A 116 26.61 9.35 -55.48
C MET A 116 25.27 10.17 -55.53
N PRO A 117 25.01 11.19 -54.65
CA PRO A 117 25.60 11.56 -53.34
C PRO A 117 24.58 12.03 -52.24
N SER A 118 25.10 12.67 -51.18
CA SER A 118 24.46 13.46 -50.10
C SER A 118 23.83 14.82 -50.57
N ALA A 119 23.28 15.76 -49.77
CA ALA A 119 23.31 16.04 -48.31
C ALA A 119 22.21 17.06 -47.87
N GLY A 120 21.94 17.17 -46.55
CA GLY A 120 22.03 18.47 -45.84
C GLY A 120 20.79 19.31 -45.46
N ALA A 121 20.90 19.92 -44.26
CA ALA A 121 20.42 21.25 -43.83
C ALA A 121 18.98 21.52 -43.30
N LYS A 122 18.96 22.17 -42.12
CA LYS A 122 18.06 23.23 -41.57
C LYS A 122 16.54 23.10 -41.68
N LEU A 123 15.89 23.14 -40.51
CA LEU A 123 14.46 23.48 -40.32
C LEU A 123 14.32 24.93 -39.80
N GLN A 124 13.31 25.65 -40.30
CA GLN A 124 12.90 26.97 -39.83
C GLN A 124 11.37 27.12 -40.01
N LEU A 125 10.71 27.87 -39.12
CA LEU A 125 9.25 27.84 -38.93
C LEU A 125 8.45 28.58 -40.01
N GLY A 126 7.28 28.03 -40.38
CA GLY A 126 6.25 28.65 -41.22
C GLY A 126 4.95 27.82 -41.23
N PRO A 127 3.75 28.42 -41.09
CA PRO A 127 2.47 27.69 -40.97
C PRO A 127 1.61 27.69 -42.26
N PRO A 128 0.57 26.84 -42.31
CA PRO A 128 -0.66 27.12 -43.07
C PRO A 128 -1.94 27.10 -42.20
N LEU A 129 -3.06 27.58 -42.76
CA LEU A 129 -4.33 27.80 -42.07
C LEU A 129 -5.44 26.80 -42.45
N LEU A 130 -6.44 26.68 -41.56
CA LEU A 130 -7.90 26.55 -41.80
C LEU A 130 -8.43 25.63 -42.93
N GLN A 131 -9.42 24.79 -42.59
CA GLN A 131 -10.80 25.03 -43.06
C GLN A 131 -11.88 24.32 -42.20
N HIS A 132 -13.12 24.82 -42.30
CA HIS A 132 -14.32 24.29 -41.62
C HIS A 132 -14.92 23.10 -42.36
N MET A 133 -15.67 22.25 -41.64
CA MET A 133 -17.09 22.04 -41.99
C MET A 133 -17.93 21.55 -40.80
N SER A 134 -19.25 21.55 -40.98
CA SER A 134 -20.31 21.22 -40.02
C SER A 134 -21.49 20.64 -40.81
N VAL A 135 -22.44 19.95 -40.13
CA VAL A 135 -23.91 19.92 -40.40
C VAL A 135 -24.57 18.52 -40.20
N ARG A 136 -25.35 18.44 -39.11
CA ARG A 136 -26.67 17.77 -38.89
C ARG A 136 -26.91 16.27 -39.19
N ASN A 137 -27.51 15.64 -38.18
CA ASN A 137 -28.70 14.78 -38.16
C ASN A 137 -29.41 14.45 -39.50
N LEU A 138 -29.84 13.19 -39.62
CA LEU A 138 -31.06 12.80 -40.35
C LEU A 138 -31.75 11.61 -39.67
N SER A 139 -33.05 11.46 -39.86
CA SER A 139 -33.91 10.53 -39.11
C SER A 139 -34.85 9.72 -40.00
N SER A 140 -34.93 8.40 -39.75
CA SER A 140 -36.06 7.48 -40.05
C SER A 140 -36.57 7.35 -41.50
N GLN A 141 -36.77 6.11 -41.99
CA GLN A 141 -38.10 5.60 -42.40
C GLN A 141 -38.12 4.12 -42.85
N ARG A 142 -39.15 3.40 -42.37
CA ARG A 142 -39.94 2.35 -43.05
C ARG A 142 -39.24 1.21 -43.83
N ARG A 143 -39.53 -0.02 -43.42
CA ARG A 143 -40.61 -0.84 -44.02
C ARG A 143 -41.03 -1.99 -43.09
N ALA A 144 -42.13 -2.66 -43.41
CA ALA A 144 -42.71 -3.76 -42.64
C ALA A 144 -43.25 -4.86 -43.57
N THR A 145 -43.38 -6.08 -43.04
CA THR A 145 -44.03 -7.23 -43.67
C THR A 145 -44.78 -8.04 -42.60
N GLN A 146 -45.96 -8.55 -42.93
CA GLN A 146 -46.81 -9.35 -42.04
C GLN A 146 -46.89 -10.80 -42.52
N THR A 147 -47.02 -11.75 -41.57
CA THR A 147 -47.75 -13.01 -41.84
C THR A 147 -48.38 -13.59 -40.57
N THR A 148 -49.65 -13.23 -40.35
CA THR A 148 -50.79 -14.05 -39.86
C THR A 148 -50.61 -15.22 -38.85
N LYS A 149 -51.36 -15.11 -37.72
CA LYS A 149 -52.36 -16.09 -37.16
C LYS A 149 -51.88 -17.50 -36.74
N THR A 150 -52.45 -18.25 -35.78
CA THR A 150 -53.65 -18.18 -34.87
C THR A 150 -53.29 -19.03 -33.60
N THR A 151 -54.03 -19.23 -32.49
CA THR A 151 -55.45 -19.09 -32.07
C THR A 151 -55.45 -18.81 -30.54
N LEU A 152 -56.06 -17.75 -30.00
CA LEU A 152 -57.45 -17.61 -29.51
C LEU A 152 -57.86 -18.63 -28.40
N GLY A 153 -58.13 -18.13 -27.19
CA GLY A 153 -58.57 -18.91 -26.03
C GLY A 153 -58.97 -18.03 -24.82
N ASN A 154 -60.24 -17.64 -24.76
CA ASN A 154 -60.84 -16.82 -23.68
C ASN A 154 -60.97 -17.65 -22.36
N ASN A 155 -61.30 -17.12 -21.17
CA ASN A 155 -62.05 -15.89 -20.85
C ASN A 155 -61.76 -15.37 -19.42
N ALA A 156 -62.29 -14.19 -19.08
CA ALA A 156 -62.10 -13.55 -17.77
C ALA A 156 -63.11 -14.02 -16.69
N THR A 157 -62.76 -13.78 -15.42
CA THR A 157 -63.67 -13.55 -14.27
C THR A 157 -63.09 -12.44 -13.39
N ALA A 158 -63.93 -11.83 -12.55
CA ALA A 158 -63.59 -10.67 -11.70
C ALA A 158 -64.13 -10.88 -10.27
N GLU A 159 -64.08 -9.81 -9.44
CA GLU A 159 -64.63 -9.73 -8.06
C GLU A 159 -63.81 -10.47 -6.98
N ALA A 160 -63.85 -10.11 -5.68
CA ALA A 160 -64.09 -8.80 -5.03
C ALA A 160 -63.63 -8.83 -3.55
N ASN A 161 -63.62 -7.66 -2.90
CA ASN A 161 -63.21 -7.41 -1.50
C ASN A 161 -63.77 -8.35 -0.42
N ASN A 162 -62.92 -8.71 0.55
CA ASN A 162 -63.16 -8.66 2.02
C ASN A 162 -61.86 -9.04 2.76
N GLY A 163 -61.56 -8.58 3.98
CA GLY A 163 -62.20 -7.54 4.80
C GLY A 163 -61.66 -7.52 6.25
N ASN A 164 -61.35 -6.32 6.77
CA ASN A 164 -61.08 -5.92 8.18
C ASN A 164 -60.48 -6.90 9.20
N GLY A 165 -59.35 -6.51 9.81
CA GLY A 165 -58.74 -7.15 10.99
C GLY A 165 -58.06 -6.17 11.95
N VAL A 166 -58.84 -5.33 12.66
CA VAL A 166 -58.31 -4.34 13.63
C VAL A 166 -58.08 -4.98 15.01
N ARG A 167 -56.89 -4.78 15.58
CA ARG A 167 -56.71 -4.69 17.05
C ARG A 167 -55.41 -3.96 17.41
N ALA A 168 -55.47 -3.13 18.45
CA ALA A 168 -54.33 -2.42 19.02
C ALA A 168 -54.30 -2.60 20.54
N ALA A 169 -53.15 -3.00 21.07
CA ALA A 169 -52.70 -2.96 22.46
C ALA A 169 -51.23 -3.44 22.49
N GLY A 170 -50.35 -2.99 23.38
CA GLY A 170 -50.54 -1.94 24.38
C GLY A 170 -49.26 -1.71 25.18
N ILE A 171 -49.10 -0.46 25.61
CA ILE A 171 -48.12 0.08 26.57
C ILE A 171 -47.67 -0.92 27.64
N ASP A 172 -46.37 -1.02 27.89
CA ASP A 172 -45.88 -0.89 29.28
C ASP A 172 -44.50 -0.21 29.32
N ALA A 173 -44.26 0.57 30.37
CA ALA A 173 -43.03 1.31 30.62
C ALA A 173 -42.85 1.51 32.12
N ARG A 174 -41.70 1.11 32.68
CA ARG A 174 -41.33 1.36 34.08
C ARG A 174 -39.86 1.75 34.19
N ALA A 175 -39.59 2.58 35.20
CA ALA A 175 -38.28 3.18 35.47
C ALA A 175 -37.89 3.00 36.95
N SER A 176 -36.66 3.42 37.27
CA SER A 176 -36.17 3.88 38.58
C SER A 176 -36.34 2.97 39.82
N GLN A 177 -35.20 2.48 40.32
CA GLN A 177 -34.57 2.90 41.59
C GLN A 177 -33.13 2.34 41.58
N ASP A 178 -32.06 3.12 41.79
CA ASP A 178 -31.62 3.86 42.99
C ASP A 178 -31.38 2.97 44.23
N GLU A 179 -30.10 2.74 44.57
CA GLU A 179 -29.58 3.08 45.91
C GLU A 179 -28.03 3.15 45.96
N GLN A 180 -27.46 3.58 47.08
CA GLN A 180 -26.08 4.08 47.17
C GLN A 180 -25.16 3.33 48.18
N SER A 181 -23.87 3.25 47.79
CA SER A 181 -22.67 3.30 48.66
C SER A 181 -22.29 2.11 49.57
N THR A 182 -21.01 1.74 49.52
CA THR A 182 -20.05 1.65 50.66
C THR A 182 -18.68 1.23 50.07
N LYS A 183 -17.64 2.08 50.08
CA LYS A 183 -16.67 2.39 51.15
C LYS A 183 -15.74 1.24 51.58
N ASN A 184 -14.43 1.46 51.34
CA ASN A 184 -13.25 0.81 51.94
C ASN A 184 -13.05 -0.69 51.55
N THR A 185 -11.86 -1.30 51.65
CA THR A 185 -10.55 -0.89 52.24
C THR A 185 -9.36 -1.10 51.30
N SER A 186 -8.29 -0.35 51.54
CA SER A 186 -6.95 -0.57 50.96
C SER A 186 -6.15 -1.68 51.68
N SER A 187 -5.28 -2.41 50.96
CA SER A 187 -4.09 -3.02 51.54
C SER A 187 -2.95 -3.17 50.52
N GLN A 188 -1.76 -2.66 50.87
CA GLN A 188 -0.53 -2.88 50.09
C GLN A 188 0.13 -4.20 50.49
N SER A 189 0.86 -4.84 49.57
CA SER A 189 2.06 -5.61 49.96
C SER A 189 3.14 -5.55 48.88
N LYS A 190 4.38 -5.30 49.32
CA LYS A 190 5.61 -5.63 48.60
C LYS A 190 5.93 -7.12 48.95
N SER A 191 6.92 -7.83 48.40
CA SER A 191 8.22 -7.43 47.85
C SER A 191 8.98 -8.61 47.21
N GLN A 192 9.97 -8.27 46.37
CA GLN A 192 11.26 -8.97 46.17
C GLN A 192 11.32 -10.28 45.36
N SER A 193 12.41 -10.36 44.58
CA SER A 193 12.94 -11.54 43.88
C SER A 193 13.75 -12.46 44.82
N PRO A 194 14.24 -13.60 44.32
CA PRO A 194 15.69 -13.64 44.09
C PRO A 194 16.09 -14.28 42.75
N ALA A 195 17.38 -14.17 42.42
CA ALA A 195 18.06 -14.92 41.36
C ALA A 195 19.29 -15.63 41.98
N VAL A 196 19.83 -16.69 41.32
CA VAL A 196 21.29 -16.99 41.23
C VAL A 196 21.58 -18.32 40.47
N ARG A 197 22.48 -18.22 39.49
CA ARG A 197 23.45 -19.21 38.91
C ARG A 197 23.12 -20.71 38.73
N THR A 198 23.10 -21.11 37.46
CA THR A 198 23.99 -22.09 36.79
C THR A 198 24.74 -23.18 37.59
N THR A 199 24.58 -24.45 37.17
CA THR A 199 25.72 -25.40 36.98
C THR A 199 25.41 -26.43 35.88
N THR A 200 26.44 -27.07 35.33
CA THR A 200 26.42 -27.98 34.15
C THR A 200 26.63 -29.45 34.51
N THR A 201 25.99 -30.37 33.78
CA THR A 201 26.43 -31.79 33.63
C THR A 201 26.01 -32.36 32.27
N ASN A 202 26.93 -33.04 31.59
CA ASN A 202 26.66 -33.88 30.41
C ASN A 202 26.32 -35.32 30.81
N THR A 203 25.48 -36.03 30.03
CA THR A 203 25.71 -37.46 29.70
C THR A 203 24.90 -37.88 28.45
N THR A 204 25.39 -38.90 27.75
CA THR A 204 24.85 -39.45 26.49
C THR A 204 24.15 -40.80 26.68
N ASN A 205 23.08 -41.09 25.92
CA ASN A 205 23.02 -42.23 24.96
C ASN A 205 21.63 -42.44 24.31
N GLN A 206 21.62 -43.33 23.31
CA GLN A 206 20.52 -43.63 22.37
C GLN A 206 19.69 -44.91 22.73
N PRO A 207 18.64 -45.29 21.95
CA PRO A 207 17.46 -46.00 22.49
C PRO A 207 17.36 -47.51 22.16
N PRO A 208 16.35 -48.21 22.71
CA PRO A 208 15.90 -49.53 22.25
C PRO A 208 14.84 -49.47 21.13
N ARG A 209 14.57 -50.63 20.49
CA ARG A 209 13.58 -50.83 19.40
C ARG A 209 12.53 -51.88 19.79
N GLY A 210 11.35 -51.79 19.16
CA GLY A 210 10.77 -52.95 18.43
C GLY A 210 9.55 -53.70 18.99
N THR A 211 8.78 -54.30 18.07
CA THR A 211 7.66 -55.27 18.23
C THR A 211 6.41 -54.76 18.98
N ALA A 212 5.15 -54.79 18.52
CA ALA A 212 4.37 -55.49 17.47
C ALA A 212 3.82 -56.89 17.84
N TYR A 213 2.47 -57.06 17.83
CA TYR A 213 1.74 -58.16 17.13
C TYR A 213 0.19 -58.02 17.12
N LEU A 214 -0.38 -58.10 15.91
CA LEU A 214 -1.66 -58.68 15.44
C LEU A 214 -2.81 -59.17 16.39
N ALA A 215 -4.02 -58.64 16.12
CA ALA A 215 -5.20 -59.36 15.53
C ALA A 215 -6.41 -59.93 16.34
N ARG A 216 -7.61 -59.63 15.77
CA ARG A 216 -8.86 -60.45 15.55
C ARG A 216 -10.04 -60.54 16.56
N HIS A 217 -11.18 -60.01 16.06
CA HIS A 217 -12.55 -60.57 15.98
C HIS A 217 -13.55 -60.62 17.16
N SER A 218 -14.83 -60.36 16.80
CA SER A 218 -16.13 -60.83 17.35
C SER A 218 -16.42 -60.66 18.86
N GLY A 219 -17.59 -60.17 19.30
CA GLY A 219 -18.82 -59.75 18.61
C GLY A 219 -20.09 -60.27 19.34
N GLY A 220 -21.12 -59.42 19.51
CA GLY A 220 -22.46 -59.81 20.00
C GLY A 220 -22.84 -59.30 21.41
N THR A 221 -23.98 -58.58 21.48
CA THR A 221 -25.08 -58.60 22.49
C THR A 221 -24.79 -58.87 23.98
N ASP A 222 -25.43 -58.24 24.98
CA ASP A 222 -26.77 -57.59 24.99
C ASP A 222 -26.91 -56.49 26.09
N ASN A 223 -28.14 -55.98 26.29
CA ASN A 223 -28.56 -54.82 27.09
C ASN A 223 -28.35 -54.90 28.62
N THR A 224 -28.12 -53.73 29.24
CA THR A 224 -28.90 -53.24 30.41
C THR A 224 -28.70 -51.73 30.62
N MET A 225 -29.68 -51.03 31.22
CA MET A 225 -29.65 -49.58 31.46
C MET A 225 -29.13 -49.21 32.86
N ALA A 226 -28.37 -48.11 32.97
CA ALA A 226 -28.42 -47.21 34.13
C ALA A 226 -27.82 -45.81 33.84
N GLU A 227 -28.57 -44.78 34.22
CA GLU A 227 -28.18 -43.40 34.60
C GLU A 227 -27.45 -42.46 33.63
N THR A 228 -27.77 -41.17 33.78
CA THR A 228 -27.46 -40.08 32.85
C THR A 228 -26.26 -39.24 33.29
N ARG A 229 -25.40 -38.90 32.32
CA ARG A 229 -24.42 -37.82 32.46
C ARG A 229 -24.28 -37.14 31.10
N GLU A 230 -24.59 -35.85 31.01
CA GLU A 230 -24.57 -35.13 29.72
C GLU A 230 -23.14 -34.99 29.19
N THR A 231 -22.76 -35.89 28.29
CA THR A 231 -21.59 -35.73 27.44
C THR A 231 -21.92 -34.76 26.31
N LYS A 232 -20.97 -33.86 25.99
CA LYS A 232 -21.08 -32.97 24.84
C LYS A 232 -21.39 -33.80 23.58
N ARG A 233 -22.49 -33.47 22.88
CA ARG A 233 -22.72 -34.01 21.53
C ARG A 233 -21.47 -33.72 20.67
N PRO A 234 -20.97 -34.69 19.88
CA PRO A 234 -20.02 -34.38 18.83
C PRO A 234 -20.61 -33.30 17.92
N ARG A 235 -19.78 -32.36 17.45
CA ARG A 235 -20.15 -31.59 16.26
C ARG A 235 -20.24 -32.60 15.12
N VAL A 236 -21.42 -32.70 14.50
CA VAL A 236 -21.54 -33.31 13.17
C VAL A 236 -20.73 -32.41 12.24
N ALA A 237 -19.68 -32.94 11.63
CA ALA A 237 -19.00 -32.25 10.54
C ALA A 237 -19.99 -32.10 9.39
N ALA A 238 -19.92 -31.00 8.63
CA ALA A 238 -20.61 -30.92 7.35
C ALA A 238 -20.11 -32.06 6.45
N ASP A 239 -20.98 -32.59 5.58
CA ASP A 239 -20.59 -33.66 4.67
C ASP A 239 -19.64 -33.09 3.60
N PRO A 240 -18.38 -33.57 3.48
CA PRO A 240 -17.44 -33.06 2.48
C PRO A 240 -17.93 -33.21 1.03
N ALA A 241 -18.94 -34.07 0.78
CA ALA A 241 -19.52 -34.27 -0.53
C ALA A 241 -20.31 -33.05 -1.08
N GLU A 242 -20.60 -32.03 -0.27
CA GLU A 242 -21.52 -30.94 -0.67
C GLU A 242 -20.84 -29.75 -1.38
N HIS A 243 -19.51 -29.72 -1.54
CA HIS A 243 -18.79 -28.58 -2.16
C HIS A 243 -18.01 -28.91 -3.45
N LEU A 244 -17.87 -30.20 -3.79
CA LEU A 244 -17.21 -30.64 -5.02
C LEU A 244 -18.23 -30.77 -6.18
N PRO A 245 -17.96 -30.21 -7.38
CA PRO A 245 -18.69 -30.60 -8.58
C PRO A 245 -18.57 -32.12 -8.80
N ALA A 246 -19.70 -32.77 -9.05
CA ALA A 246 -19.78 -34.23 -9.08
C ALA A 246 -18.80 -34.84 -10.11
N GLY A 247 -17.81 -35.58 -9.60
CA GLY A 247 -16.77 -36.23 -10.41
C GLY A 247 -15.36 -35.64 -10.25
N ILE A 248 -15.16 -34.61 -9.44
CA ILE A 248 -13.84 -34.07 -9.09
C ILE A 248 -13.35 -34.65 -7.75
N THR A 249 -12.09 -35.10 -7.69
CA THR A 249 -11.33 -35.36 -6.47
C THR A 249 -10.23 -34.30 -6.24
N GLU A 250 -9.47 -34.43 -5.15
CA GLU A 250 -8.50 -33.42 -4.69
C GLU A 250 -7.07 -33.65 -5.26
N THR A 251 -6.93 -34.19 -6.48
CA THR A 251 -5.60 -34.38 -7.07
C THR A 251 -4.97 -33.06 -7.51
N GLN A 252 -3.63 -33.02 -7.60
CA GLN A 252 -2.90 -31.82 -8.05
C GLN A 252 -3.28 -31.43 -9.49
N GLU A 253 -3.57 -32.43 -10.33
CA GLU A 253 -4.11 -32.28 -11.67
C GLU A 253 -5.50 -31.62 -11.66
N GLU A 254 -6.42 -32.08 -10.81
CA GLU A 254 -7.79 -31.52 -10.72
C GLU A 254 -7.84 -30.12 -10.11
N LEU A 255 -7.03 -29.86 -9.08
CA LEU A 255 -6.82 -28.50 -8.54
C LEU A 255 -6.30 -27.54 -9.61
N LYS A 256 -5.48 -28.04 -10.54
CA LYS A 256 -4.89 -27.27 -11.63
C LYS A 256 -5.85 -27.06 -12.81
N GLU A 257 -6.67 -28.05 -13.14
CA GLU A 257 -7.50 -28.05 -14.35
C GLU A 257 -8.98 -27.66 -14.13
N HIS A 258 -9.49 -27.66 -12.88
CA HIS A 258 -10.93 -27.52 -12.62
C HIS A 258 -11.31 -26.52 -11.50
N TRP A 259 -10.36 -26.01 -10.71
CA TRP A 259 -10.61 -25.06 -9.62
C TRP A 259 -10.02 -23.71 -9.99
N PHE A 260 -10.86 -22.72 -10.30
CA PHE A 260 -10.42 -21.38 -10.68
C PHE A 260 -11.06 -20.28 -9.84
N VAL A 261 -10.24 -19.29 -9.48
CA VAL A 261 -10.67 -18.09 -8.74
C VAL A 261 -10.13 -16.86 -9.46
N GLY A 262 -11.01 -15.89 -9.72
CA GLY A 262 -10.62 -14.60 -10.28
C GLY A 262 -10.10 -13.64 -9.20
N SER A 263 -9.24 -12.71 -9.58
CA SER A 263 -8.81 -11.61 -8.71
C SER A 263 -8.71 -10.31 -9.48
N ILE A 264 -9.41 -9.28 -9.02
CA ILE A 264 -9.20 -7.89 -9.42
C ILE A 264 -8.10 -7.30 -8.53
N ASP A 265 -7.08 -6.67 -9.13
CA ASP A 265 -6.08 -5.88 -8.41
C ASP A 265 -6.08 -4.44 -8.93
N GLN A 266 -6.80 -3.56 -8.22
CA GLN A 266 -6.92 -2.14 -8.54
C GLN A 266 -5.76 -1.37 -7.88
N GLY A 267 -4.58 -1.44 -8.48
CA GLY A 267 -3.39 -0.70 -8.01
C GLY A 267 -3.40 0.79 -8.39
N THR A 268 -2.54 1.60 -7.76
CA THR A 268 -2.51 3.07 -7.94
C THR A 268 -2.13 3.57 -9.34
N THR A 269 -1.45 2.76 -10.16
CA THR A 269 -1.01 3.15 -11.52
C THR A 269 -1.50 2.20 -12.61
N SER A 270 -2.12 1.08 -12.23
CA SER A 270 -2.56 0.05 -13.16
C SER A 270 -3.59 -0.86 -12.50
N THR A 271 -4.63 -1.21 -13.24
CA THR A 271 -5.58 -2.25 -12.85
C THR A 271 -5.16 -3.58 -13.47
N ARG A 272 -5.38 -4.68 -12.76
CA ARG A 272 -5.23 -6.04 -13.28
C ARG A 272 -6.47 -6.89 -13.03
N PHE A 273 -6.65 -7.91 -13.87
CA PHE A 273 -7.43 -9.09 -13.53
C PHE A 273 -6.61 -10.34 -13.80
N LEU A 274 -6.61 -11.29 -12.86
CA LEU A 274 -5.93 -12.57 -12.96
C LEU A 274 -6.89 -13.70 -12.63
N ILE A 275 -6.68 -14.85 -13.26
CA ILE A 275 -7.38 -16.10 -12.93
C ILE A 275 -6.33 -17.07 -12.41
N PHE A 276 -6.49 -17.53 -11.18
CA PHE A 276 -5.60 -18.50 -10.52
C PHE A 276 -6.24 -19.88 -10.50
N ASN A 277 -5.42 -20.93 -10.58
CA ASN A 277 -5.84 -22.30 -10.29
C ASN A 277 -5.79 -22.61 -8.77
N GLY A 278 -6.19 -23.81 -8.35
CA GLY A 278 -6.16 -24.28 -6.96
C GLY A 278 -4.76 -24.41 -6.33
N LEU A 279 -3.69 -24.25 -7.11
CA LEU A 279 -2.29 -24.22 -6.65
C LEU A 279 -1.73 -22.78 -6.54
N GLY A 280 -2.52 -21.78 -6.95
CA GLY A 280 -2.12 -20.37 -7.02
C GLY A 280 -1.22 -20.01 -8.20
N ASP A 281 -1.15 -20.85 -9.25
CA ASP A 281 -0.53 -20.46 -10.51
C ASP A 281 -1.56 -19.62 -11.34
N PRO A 282 -1.18 -18.46 -11.89
CA PRO A 282 -2.04 -17.69 -12.79
C PRO A 282 -2.11 -18.35 -14.18
N VAL A 283 -3.33 -18.63 -14.64
CA VAL A 283 -3.60 -19.29 -15.96
C VAL A 283 -4.02 -18.31 -17.05
N ALA A 284 -4.54 -17.14 -16.68
CA ALA A 284 -4.84 -16.04 -17.60
C ALA A 284 -4.72 -14.70 -16.86
N SER A 285 -4.32 -13.64 -17.55
CA SER A 285 -4.17 -12.31 -16.92
C SER A 285 -4.25 -11.15 -17.90
N HIS A 286 -4.75 -10.01 -17.45
CA HIS A 286 -4.56 -8.75 -18.15
C HIS A 286 -4.25 -7.60 -17.19
N GLN A 287 -3.51 -6.62 -17.67
CA GLN A 287 -3.16 -5.37 -16.98
C GLN A 287 -3.32 -4.21 -17.96
N ILE A 288 -3.91 -3.11 -17.51
CA ILE A 288 -3.80 -1.81 -18.17
C ILE A 288 -3.33 -0.73 -17.19
N GLU A 289 -2.55 0.23 -17.67
CA GLU A 289 -2.27 1.48 -16.96
C GLU A 289 -3.41 2.48 -17.24
N PHE A 290 -3.69 3.37 -16.30
CA PHE A 290 -4.79 4.34 -16.36
C PHE A 290 -4.30 5.74 -15.92
N GLU A 291 -5.03 6.81 -16.25
CA GLU A 291 -4.52 8.17 -16.02
C GLU A 291 -4.36 8.49 -14.53
N ASN A 292 -3.29 9.22 -14.23
CA ASN A 292 -3.02 9.73 -12.90
C ASN A 292 -3.03 11.26 -13.01
N HIS A 293 -4.09 11.90 -12.52
CA HIS A 293 -4.26 13.33 -12.62
C HIS A 293 -3.54 14.04 -11.47
N TYR A 294 -2.84 15.14 -11.80
CA TYR A 294 -2.13 15.98 -10.83
C TYR A 294 -2.53 17.44 -11.04
N PRO A 295 -3.74 17.88 -10.60
CA PRO A 295 -4.25 19.22 -10.90
C PRO A 295 -3.33 20.34 -10.38
N HIS A 296 -2.73 20.10 -9.21
CA HIS A 296 -1.82 21.00 -8.51
C HIS A 296 -0.64 20.21 -7.92
N SER A 297 0.45 20.89 -7.53
CA SER A 297 1.59 20.23 -6.90
C SER A 297 1.18 19.58 -5.57
N GLY A 298 1.55 18.30 -5.39
CA GLY A 298 1.17 17.51 -4.21
C GLY A 298 -0.27 16.99 -4.20
N TRP A 299 -1.08 17.29 -5.23
CA TRP A 299 -2.43 16.73 -5.41
C TRP A 299 -2.38 15.52 -6.34
N HIS A 300 -3.15 14.48 -6.05
CA HIS A 300 -3.21 13.24 -6.84
C HIS A 300 -4.66 12.74 -6.90
N GLU A 301 -5.19 12.60 -8.11
CA GLU A 301 -6.57 12.23 -8.40
C GLU A 301 -6.68 11.13 -9.47
N HIS A 302 -7.74 10.33 -9.39
CA HIS A 302 -8.18 9.35 -10.40
C HIS A 302 -9.66 9.55 -10.71
N ASP A 303 -10.10 9.37 -11.96
CA ASP A 303 -11.53 9.27 -12.29
C ASP A 303 -12.08 7.91 -11.79
N PRO A 304 -13.06 7.86 -10.86
CA PRO A 304 -13.66 6.61 -10.41
C PRO A 304 -14.30 5.78 -11.53
N LEU A 305 -14.72 6.40 -12.63
CA LEU A 305 -15.25 5.71 -13.81
C LEU A 305 -14.14 5.04 -14.62
N GLU A 306 -12.93 5.60 -14.67
CA GLU A 306 -11.74 4.97 -15.26
C GLU A 306 -11.25 3.79 -14.40
N LEU A 307 -11.31 3.93 -13.06
CA LEU A 307 -11.05 2.80 -12.15
C LEU A 307 -12.01 1.63 -12.39
N LEU A 308 -13.27 1.90 -12.75
CA LEU A 308 -14.25 0.86 -13.09
C LEU A 308 -14.04 0.29 -14.49
N SER A 309 -13.90 1.12 -15.52
CA SER A 309 -13.74 0.64 -16.91
C SER A 309 -12.45 -0.14 -17.11
N SER A 310 -11.38 0.22 -16.41
CA SER A 310 -10.12 -0.54 -16.41
C SER A 310 -10.23 -1.93 -15.76
N VAL A 311 -11.11 -2.09 -14.76
CA VAL A 311 -11.46 -3.42 -14.21
C VAL A 311 -12.22 -4.23 -15.25
N GLU A 312 -13.24 -3.64 -15.87
CA GLU A 312 -14.09 -4.33 -16.85
C GLU A 312 -13.29 -4.76 -18.10
N GLU A 313 -12.41 -3.91 -18.63
CA GLU A 313 -11.51 -4.26 -19.75
C GLU A 313 -10.50 -5.35 -19.38
N CYS A 314 -9.93 -5.32 -18.18
CA CYS A 314 -9.02 -6.38 -17.71
C CYS A 314 -9.74 -7.72 -17.56
N VAL A 315 -10.96 -7.71 -17.01
CA VAL A 315 -11.83 -8.89 -16.89
C VAL A 315 -12.14 -9.46 -18.27
N GLU A 316 -12.60 -8.64 -19.23
CA GLU A 316 -12.95 -9.12 -20.57
C GLU A 316 -11.76 -9.77 -21.30
N LYS A 317 -10.58 -9.13 -21.29
CA LYS A 317 -9.40 -9.64 -22.01
C LYS A 317 -8.75 -10.85 -21.35
N ALA A 318 -8.78 -10.95 -20.03
CA ALA A 318 -8.32 -12.15 -19.33
C ALA A 318 -9.29 -13.33 -19.56
N MET A 319 -10.60 -13.06 -19.58
CA MET A 319 -11.60 -14.08 -19.93
C MET A 319 -11.49 -14.55 -21.38
N ALA A 320 -11.04 -13.70 -22.31
CA ALA A 320 -10.72 -14.11 -23.67
C ALA A 320 -9.56 -15.12 -23.71
N GLN A 321 -8.44 -14.84 -23.02
CA GLN A 321 -7.30 -15.79 -22.88
C GLN A 321 -7.69 -17.10 -22.19
N PHE A 322 -8.67 -17.05 -21.28
CA PHE A 322 -9.18 -18.23 -20.59
C PHE A 322 -10.09 -19.07 -21.49
N ALA A 323 -10.87 -18.42 -22.37
CA ALA A 323 -11.65 -19.09 -23.42
C ALA A 323 -10.78 -19.70 -24.53
N GLU A 324 -9.64 -19.09 -24.86
CA GLU A 324 -8.62 -19.68 -25.76
C GLU A 324 -8.05 -21.00 -25.21
N GLN A 325 -8.08 -21.19 -23.89
CA GLN A 325 -7.69 -22.44 -23.22
C GLN A 325 -8.86 -23.44 -23.07
N GLY A 326 -10.05 -23.12 -23.59
CA GLY A 326 -11.24 -23.99 -23.56
C GLY A 326 -12.13 -23.82 -22.32
N TYR A 327 -11.81 -22.88 -21.43
CA TYR A 327 -12.60 -22.61 -20.22
C TYR A 327 -13.69 -21.53 -20.43
N SER A 328 -14.51 -21.31 -19.41
CA SER A 328 -15.67 -20.42 -19.45
C SER A 328 -15.88 -19.72 -18.10
N PRO A 329 -16.76 -18.69 -18.00
CA PRO A 329 -17.13 -18.08 -16.72
C PRO A 329 -17.62 -19.09 -15.68
N ALA A 330 -18.27 -20.18 -16.11
CA ALA A 330 -18.78 -21.24 -15.22
C ALA A 330 -17.68 -22.10 -14.57
N ASN A 331 -16.43 -21.99 -15.02
CA ASN A 331 -15.28 -22.64 -14.38
C ASN A 331 -14.73 -21.83 -13.19
N ILE A 332 -15.07 -20.53 -13.08
CA ILE A 332 -14.66 -19.66 -11.99
C ILE A 332 -15.64 -19.80 -10.83
N ARG A 333 -15.14 -20.17 -9.64
CA ARG A 333 -15.94 -20.30 -8.41
C ARG A 333 -16.43 -18.94 -7.91
N GLY A 334 -15.56 -17.94 -7.96
CA GLY A 334 -15.84 -16.57 -7.54
C GLY A 334 -14.65 -15.64 -7.80
N VAL A 335 -14.78 -14.40 -7.36
CA VAL A 335 -13.78 -13.34 -7.52
C VAL A 335 -13.41 -12.73 -6.17
N GLY A 336 -12.10 -12.53 -5.98
CA GLY A 336 -11.56 -11.64 -4.95
C GLY A 336 -11.28 -10.24 -5.49
N ILE A 337 -11.40 -9.23 -4.64
CA ILE A 337 -11.03 -7.84 -4.94
C ILE A 337 -9.89 -7.41 -4.01
N THR A 338 -8.84 -6.85 -4.60
CA THR A 338 -7.80 -6.12 -3.89
C THR A 338 -7.59 -4.75 -4.54
N ASN A 339 -7.25 -3.75 -3.72
CA ASN A 339 -7.29 -2.35 -4.11
C ASN A 339 -6.23 -1.52 -3.38
N GLN A 340 -5.78 -0.45 -4.03
CA GLN A 340 -5.09 0.64 -3.35
C GLN A 340 -5.94 1.14 -2.17
N ARG A 341 -5.35 1.12 -0.98
CA ARG A 341 -5.97 1.54 0.29
C ARG A 341 -6.01 3.07 0.39
N GLU A 342 -6.73 3.56 1.40
CA GLU A 342 -6.97 4.98 1.76
C GLU A 342 -7.65 5.88 0.69
N THR A 343 -7.43 5.65 -0.60
CA THR A 343 -8.00 6.39 -1.74
C THR A 343 -9.52 6.51 -1.60
N THR A 344 -10.01 7.75 -1.61
CA THR A 344 -11.37 8.11 -1.18
C THR A 344 -12.26 8.45 -2.36
N VAL A 345 -13.36 7.72 -2.52
CA VAL A 345 -14.38 7.90 -3.57
C VAL A 345 -15.69 8.37 -2.93
N LEU A 346 -16.36 9.35 -3.56
CA LEU A 346 -17.63 9.93 -3.08
C LEU A 346 -18.66 9.98 -4.22
N TRP A 347 -19.88 9.50 -3.98
CA TRP A 347 -20.96 9.45 -4.97
C TRP A 347 -22.34 9.77 -4.36
N ASP A 348 -23.33 10.08 -5.21
CA ASP A 348 -24.73 10.21 -4.79
C ASP A 348 -25.42 8.84 -4.85
N VAL A 349 -26.03 8.38 -3.75
CA VAL A 349 -26.67 7.04 -3.68
C VAL A 349 -27.81 6.86 -4.69
N ARG A 350 -28.46 7.95 -5.12
CA ARG A 350 -29.65 7.91 -5.98
C ARG A 350 -29.32 7.77 -7.46
N THR A 351 -28.09 8.13 -7.85
CA THR A 351 -27.60 8.05 -9.24
C THR A 351 -26.45 7.06 -9.39
N GLY A 352 -25.71 6.80 -8.32
CA GLY A 352 -24.47 6.02 -8.32
C GLY A 352 -23.28 6.74 -8.93
N GLU A 353 -23.43 8.01 -9.33
CA GLU A 353 -22.40 8.76 -10.05
C GLU A 353 -21.46 9.55 -9.12
N PRO A 354 -20.15 9.63 -9.42
CA PRO A 354 -19.19 10.36 -8.59
C PRO A 354 -19.51 11.85 -8.47
N LEU A 355 -19.34 12.40 -7.27
CA LEU A 355 -19.51 13.83 -6.97
C LEU A 355 -18.20 14.63 -7.12
N HIS A 356 -17.08 13.93 -7.22
CA HIS A 356 -15.71 14.42 -7.42
C HIS A 356 -14.81 13.26 -7.91
N HIS A 357 -13.62 13.56 -8.44
CA HIS A 357 -12.57 12.54 -8.61
C HIS A 357 -12.20 11.86 -7.28
N ALA A 358 -11.69 10.62 -7.35
CA ALA A 358 -11.12 9.96 -6.19
C ALA A 358 -9.85 10.68 -5.72
N VAL A 359 -9.76 10.99 -4.43
CA VAL A 359 -8.54 11.60 -3.85
C VAL A 359 -7.62 10.48 -3.38
N VAL A 360 -6.47 10.34 -4.04
CA VAL A 360 -5.60 9.15 -3.98
C VAL A 360 -4.73 9.15 -2.72
N TRP A 361 -4.34 7.99 -2.20
CA TRP A 361 -3.58 7.89 -0.95
C TRP A 361 -2.34 8.81 -0.83
N PRO A 362 -1.50 9.06 -1.87
CA PRO A 362 -0.32 9.93 -1.78
C PRO A 362 -0.64 11.43 -1.70
N ASP A 363 -1.91 11.82 -1.87
CA ASP A 363 -2.33 13.22 -1.91
C ASP A 363 -1.98 13.95 -0.60
N THR A 364 -1.44 15.17 -0.75
CA THR A 364 -0.95 16.00 0.35
C THR A 364 -1.75 17.31 0.54
N ARG A 365 -2.85 17.52 -0.19
CA ARG A 365 -3.69 18.74 -0.07
C ARG A 365 -4.21 18.95 1.36
N THR A 366 -4.37 17.86 2.09
CA THR A 366 -4.83 17.81 3.48
C THR A 366 -3.77 18.25 4.50
N THR A 367 -2.53 18.56 4.11
CA THR A 367 -1.43 18.90 5.05
C THR A 367 -1.79 20.00 6.06
N SER A 368 -2.43 21.09 5.60
CA SER A 368 -2.86 22.19 6.49
C SER A 368 -3.96 21.76 7.46
N LEU A 369 -4.94 20.98 6.96
CA LEU A 369 -6.02 20.40 7.77
C LEU A 369 -5.48 19.41 8.81
N VAL A 370 -4.49 18.59 8.45
CA VAL A 370 -3.79 17.69 9.39
C VAL A 370 -3.10 18.47 10.50
N ARG A 371 -2.49 19.62 10.20
CA ARG A 371 -1.88 20.52 11.20
C ARG A 371 -2.92 21.11 12.15
N GLU A 372 -4.09 21.52 11.63
CA GLU A 372 -5.21 22.00 12.44
C GLU A 372 -5.78 20.89 13.35
N LEU A 373 -6.05 19.72 12.78
CA LEU A 373 -6.59 18.56 13.52
C LEU A 373 -5.62 18.08 14.61
N ARG A 374 -4.30 18.09 14.37
CA ARG A 374 -3.29 17.80 15.42
C ARG A 374 -3.31 18.79 16.58
N ALA A 375 -3.83 20.01 16.40
CA ALA A 375 -3.99 20.99 17.47
C ALA A 375 -5.36 20.92 18.18
N ARG A 376 -6.27 20.04 17.72
CA ARG A 376 -7.62 19.91 18.27
C ARG A 376 -7.64 18.97 19.49
N PRO A 377 -8.33 19.32 20.59
CA PRO A 377 -8.48 18.42 21.75
C PRO A 377 -9.00 17.03 21.36
N GLY A 378 -8.37 15.99 21.91
CA GLY A 378 -8.67 14.59 21.62
C GLY A 378 -7.82 13.95 20.50
N ALA A 379 -7.02 14.73 19.76
CA ALA A 379 -6.17 14.21 18.68
C ALA A 379 -5.22 13.08 19.12
N ASP A 380 -4.64 13.18 20.32
CA ASP A 380 -3.70 12.20 20.86
C ASP A 380 -4.32 10.81 21.09
N ALA A 381 -5.64 10.74 21.32
CA ALA A 381 -6.34 9.48 21.62
C ALA A 381 -6.73 8.68 20.37
N LEU A 382 -6.64 9.28 19.17
CA LEU A 382 -7.11 8.65 17.92
C LEU A 382 -6.31 7.39 17.58
N GLN A 383 -5.00 7.39 17.83
CA GLN A 383 -4.13 6.26 17.49
C GLN A 383 -4.40 5.03 18.36
N ASP A 384 -4.81 5.19 19.63
CA ASP A 384 -5.21 4.07 20.49
C ASP A 384 -6.56 3.45 20.07
N LEU A 385 -7.42 4.22 19.39
CA LEU A 385 -8.72 3.77 18.87
C LEU A 385 -8.61 3.10 17.49
N CYS A 386 -7.94 3.72 16.52
CA CYS A 386 -7.90 3.24 15.13
C CYS A 386 -6.53 2.71 14.65
N GLY A 387 -5.48 2.79 15.48
CA GLY A 387 -4.13 2.33 15.13
C GLY A 387 -3.29 3.28 14.26
N LEU A 388 -3.84 4.43 13.84
CA LEU A 388 -3.24 5.34 12.88
C LEU A 388 -3.00 6.75 13.50
N PRO A 389 -1.85 7.39 13.22
CA PRO A 389 -1.62 8.80 13.56
C PRO A 389 -2.22 9.75 12.50
N LEU A 390 -2.61 10.95 12.93
CA LEU A 390 -3.06 12.02 12.02
C LEU A 390 -1.96 12.37 11.00
N SER A 391 -2.23 12.06 9.74
CA SER A 391 -1.36 12.31 8.57
C SER A 391 -2.24 12.57 7.33
N THR A 392 -1.64 12.87 6.18
CA THR A 392 -2.39 13.11 4.94
C THR A 392 -2.99 11.85 4.30
N TYR A 393 -2.51 10.68 4.74
CA TYR A 393 -2.82 9.38 4.15
C TYR A 393 -4.30 8.97 4.33
N PRO A 394 -4.88 8.94 5.55
CA PRO A 394 -6.16 8.27 5.78
C PRO A 394 -7.35 8.94 5.10
N SER A 395 -8.40 8.16 4.86
CA SER A 395 -9.60 8.60 4.15
C SER A 395 -10.37 9.70 4.90
N SER A 396 -10.28 9.77 6.23
CA SER A 396 -10.99 10.75 7.05
C SER A 396 -10.66 12.20 6.70
N VAL A 397 -9.37 12.53 6.55
CA VAL A 397 -8.93 13.90 6.22
C VAL A 397 -9.25 14.25 4.77
N LYS A 398 -9.32 13.25 3.88
CA LYS A 398 -9.74 13.41 2.49
C LYS A 398 -11.24 13.70 2.39
N LEU A 399 -12.10 12.91 3.06
CA LEU A 399 -13.55 13.18 3.16
C LEU A 399 -13.82 14.55 3.81
N ARG A 400 -13.16 14.88 4.92
CA ARG A 400 -13.28 16.19 5.58
C ARG A 400 -12.95 17.34 4.63
N TRP A 401 -11.83 17.25 3.91
CA TRP A 401 -11.43 18.27 2.94
C TRP A 401 -12.46 18.41 1.81
N LEU A 402 -12.96 17.31 1.26
CA LEU A 402 -13.98 17.33 0.20
C LEU A 402 -15.29 17.97 0.68
N LEU A 403 -15.74 17.65 1.90
CA LEU A 403 -16.92 18.27 2.53
C LEU A 403 -16.77 19.79 2.73
N ASP A 404 -15.55 20.31 2.87
CA ASP A 404 -15.29 21.73 3.13
C ASP A 404 -14.90 22.54 1.87
N ASN A 405 -14.52 21.87 0.78
CA ASN A 405 -13.99 22.52 -0.43
C ASN A 405 -14.80 22.21 -1.72
N VAL A 406 -15.67 21.19 -1.72
CA VAL A 406 -16.42 20.76 -2.91
C VAL A 406 -17.94 20.94 -2.69
N PRO A 407 -18.60 21.93 -3.33
CA PRO A 407 -20.02 22.22 -3.10
C PRO A 407 -20.97 21.05 -3.36
N SER A 408 -20.77 20.26 -4.43
CA SER A 408 -21.60 19.08 -4.74
C SER A 408 -21.57 18.02 -3.63
N VAL A 409 -20.40 17.80 -3.03
CA VAL A 409 -20.22 16.87 -1.90
C VAL A 409 -20.90 17.40 -0.63
N ARG A 410 -20.77 18.71 -0.38
CA ARG A 410 -21.46 19.39 0.74
C ARG A 410 -22.99 19.33 0.60
N GLU A 411 -23.52 19.61 -0.59
CA GLU A 411 -24.96 19.56 -0.90
C GLU A 411 -25.52 18.13 -0.76
N ALA A 412 -24.82 17.12 -1.29
CA ALA A 412 -25.22 15.72 -1.15
C ALA A 412 -25.20 15.24 0.33
N TYR A 413 -24.22 15.71 1.11
CA TYR A 413 -24.10 15.40 2.54
C TYR A 413 -25.23 16.02 3.37
N ASP A 414 -25.44 17.33 3.25
CA ASP A 414 -26.50 18.01 4.01
C ASP A 414 -27.92 17.61 3.57
N ALA A 415 -28.06 16.99 2.39
CA ALA A 415 -29.28 16.34 1.92
C ALA A 415 -29.43 14.84 2.30
N GLY A 416 -28.41 14.21 2.90
CA GLY A 416 -28.45 12.79 3.30
C GLY A 416 -28.29 11.76 2.15
N HIS A 417 -27.73 12.18 1.01
CA HIS A 417 -27.56 11.35 -0.19
C HIS A 417 -26.09 11.02 -0.53
N LEU A 418 -25.12 11.54 0.23
CA LEU A 418 -23.70 11.24 0.04
C LEU A 418 -23.38 9.80 0.48
N ALA A 419 -22.80 9.00 -0.41
CA ALA A 419 -22.06 7.80 -0.04
C ALA A 419 -20.55 8.06 -0.05
N PHE A 420 -19.87 7.38 0.87
CA PHE A 420 -18.41 7.28 0.94
C PHE A 420 -17.95 5.87 0.63
N GLY A 421 -16.74 5.72 0.09
CA GLY A 421 -16.07 4.43 0.01
C GLY A 421 -14.57 4.57 -0.23
N THR A 422 -13.82 3.57 0.23
CA THR A 422 -12.55 3.19 -0.36
C THR A 422 -12.78 2.47 -1.70
N VAL A 423 -11.72 2.23 -2.47
CA VAL A 423 -11.82 1.73 -3.86
C VAL A 423 -12.47 0.36 -3.96
N ASP A 424 -12.26 -0.54 -2.99
CA ASP A 424 -13.01 -1.79 -2.85
C ASP A 424 -14.53 -1.55 -2.86
N SER A 425 -14.98 -0.64 -2.00
CA SER A 425 -16.40 -0.38 -1.79
C SER A 425 -17.07 0.20 -3.03
N TRP A 426 -16.37 1.12 -3.73
CA TRP A 426 -16.79 1.65 -5.02
C TRP A 426 -16.91 0.55 -6.09
N LEU A 427 -15.91 -0.33 -6.21
CA LEU A 427 -15.93 -1.41 -7.18
C LEU A 427 -17.04 -2.44 -6.87
N ILE A 428 -17.17 -2.87 -5.61
CA ILE A 428 -18.21 -3.82 -5.18
C ILE A 428 -19.60 -3.24 -5.48
N TYR A 429 -19.83 -1.98 -5.14
CA TYR A 429 -21.09 -1.27 -5.44
C TYR A 429 -21.38 -1.26 -6.94
N ARG A 430 -20.45 -0.77 -7.78
CA ARG A 430 -20.66 -0.66 -9.25
C ARG A 430 -20.78 -2.02 -9.94
N LEU A 431 -19.99 -3.03 -9.56
CA LEU A 431 -20.04 -4.38 -10.14
C LEU A 431 -21.34 -5.12 -9.81
N ASN A 432 -21.95 -4.85 -8.65
CA ASN A 432 -23.30 -5.32 -8.29
C ASN A 432 -24.43 -4.54 -9.00
N GLY A 433 -24.12 -3.51 -9.79
CA GLY A 433 -25.08 -2.68 -10.53
C GLY A 433 -25.37 -1.30 -9.91
N GLY A 434 -24.79 -0.98 -8.75
CA GLY A 434 -24.92 0.33 -8.11
C GLY A 434 -26.37 0.77 -7.89
N ALA A 435 -26.69 2.00 -8.31
CA ALA A 435 -28.01 2.61 -8.10
C ALA A 435 -29.16 1.91 -8.86
N ASP A 436 -28.88 1.08 -9.88
CA ASP A 436 -29.90 0.26 -10.56
C ASP A 436 -30.54 -0.79 -9.62
N LYS A 437 -29.96 -0.98 -8.42
CA LYS A 437 -30.49 -1.82 -7.33
C LYS A 437 -31.38 -1.08 -6.33
N GLY A 438 -31.37 0.25 -6.30
CA GLY A 438 -32.03 1.03 -5.25
C GLY A 438 -31.58 0.59 -3.84
N ASP A 439 -32.54 0.30 -2.97
CA ASP A 439 -32.30 -0.10 -1.58
C ASP A 439 -31.58 -1.47 -1.45
N ASP A 440 -31.58 -2.31 -2.50
CA ASP A 440 -30.85 -3.60 -2.56
C ASP A 440 -29.37 -3.44 -2.98
N ALA A 441 -28.83 -2.21 -3.04
CA ALA A 441 -27.47 -1.97 -3.48
C ALA A 441 -26.41 -2.45 -2.46
N ILE A 442 -25.43 -3.22 -2.93
CA ILE A 442 -24.35 -3.76 -2.07
C ILE A 442 -23.30 -2.69 -1.79
N HIS A 443 -23.47 -1.95 -0.69
CA HIS A 443 -22.52 -0.95 -0.20
C HIS A 443 -21.78 -1.46 1.05
N VAL A 444 -20.65 -2.13 0.82
CA VAL A 444 -19.84 -2.81 1.84
C VAL A 444 -18.35 -2.48 1.71
N THR A 445 -17.56 -2.77 2.73
CA THR A 445 -16.08 -2.69 2.73
C THR A 445 -15.53 -3.74 3.70
N ASP A 446 -14.31 -4.21 3.50
CA ASP A 446 -13.71 -5.22 4.39
C ASP A 446 -13.05 -4.61 5.64
N SER A 447 -12.89 -5.42 6.69
CA SER A 447 -12.18 -5.05 7.93
C SER A 447 -10.78 -4.45 7.70
N THR A 448 -10.04 -4.86 6.66
CA THR A 448 -8.73 -4.29 6.32
C THR A 448 -8.83 -2.90 5.71
N ASN A 449 -9.64 -2.68 4.68
CA ASN A 449 -9.88 -1.35 4.10
C ASN A 449 -10.51 -0.38 5.13
N ALA A 450 -11.50 -0.83 5.89
CA ALA A 450 -12.14 -0.05 6.94
C ALA A 450 -11.15 0.48 7.99
N SER A 451 -10.14 -0.32 8.36
CA SER A 451 -9.09 0.11 9.30
C SER A 451 -8.24 1.28 8.81
N ARG A 452 -8.21 1.55 7.49
CA ARG A 452 -7.41 2.61 6.85
C ARG A 452 -8.09 3.98 6.84
N THR A 453 -9.36 4.03 7.24
CA THR A 453 -10.19 5.24 7.15
C THR A 453 -9.95 6.24 8.29
N MET A 454 -9.42 5.80 9.44
CA MET A 454 -9.57 6.45 10.76
C MET A 454 -11.03 6.64 11.24
N PHE A 455 -12.01 5.91 10.70
CA PHE A 455 -13.38 5.87 11.24
C PHE A 455 -13.70 4.60 12.01
N MET A 456 -12.97 3.51 11.77
CA MET A 456 -13.16 2.23 12.45
C MET A 456 -12.34 2.15 13.75
N ASN A 457 -12.96 1.66 14.83
CA ASN A 457 -12.26 1.22 16.03
C ASN A 457 -11.57 -0.13 15.77
N LEU A 458 -10.26 -0.18 15.94
CA LEU A 458 -9.42 -1.34 15.60
C LEU A 458 -9.71 -2.55 16.51
N ARG A 459 -10.35 -2.38 17.67
CA ARG A 459 -10.67 -3.48 18.61
C ARG A 459 -12.08 -4.02 18.45
N THR A 460 -13.02 -3.23 17.93
CA THR A 460 -14.42 -3.66 17.75
C THR A 460 -14.81 -3.98 16.31
N LEU A 461 -13.95 -3.61 15.34
CA LEU A 461 -14.19 -3.67 13.89
C LEU A 461 -15.52 -3.03 13.45
N LYS A 462 -15.82 -1.87 14.05
CA LYS A 462 -17.01 -1.06 13.79
C LYS A 462 -16.63 0.40 13.71
N TYR A 463 -17.46 1.21 13.07
CA TYR A 463 -17.33 2.66 13.15
C TYR A 463 -17.44 3.15 14.59
N ASP A 464 -16.63 4.16 14.94
CA ASP A 464 -16.54 4.74 16.27
C ASP A 464 -17.08 6.18 16.26
N ASP A 465 -18.11 6.44 17.08
CA ASP A 465 -18.70 7.77 17.19
C ASP A 465 -17.69 8.82 17.67
N THR A 466 -16.66 8.44 18.43
CA THR A 466 -15.57 9.34 18.86
C THR A 466 -14.73 9.79 17.68
N LEU A 467 -14.36 8.85 16.81
CA LEU A 467 -13.56 9.11 15.60
C LEU A 467 -14.37 9.96 14.61
N LEU A 468 -15.61 9.55 14.32
CA LEU A 468 -16.50 10.27 13.43
C LEU A 468 -16.81 11.69 13.93
N SER A 469 -17.10 11.87 15.23
CA SER A 469 -17.30 13.19 15.84
C SER A 469 -16.04 14.06 15.82
N PHE A 470 -14.85 13.46 15.94
CA PHE A 470 -13.59 14.19 15.80
C PHE A 470 -13.45 14.77 14.39
N PHE A 471 -13.70 13.99 13.33
CA PHE A 471 -13.70 14.51 11.96
C PHE A 471 -14.97 15.31 11.60
N GLY A 472 -15.94 15.42 12.51
CA GLY A 472 -17.19 16.17 12.30
C GLY A 472 -18.09 15.52 11.26
N ILE A 473 -18.19 14.18 11.29
CA ILE A 473 -19.00 13.34 10.41
C ILE A 473 -20.20 12.81 11.21
N ASP A 474 -21.37 13.40 10.99
CA ASP A 474 -22.68 12.90 11.43
C ASP A 474 -23.10 11.70 10.54
N GLN A 475 -23.33 10.52 11.16
CA GLN A 475 -23.74 9.29 10.48
C GLN A 475 -25.15 9.39 9.85
N SER A 476 -26.02 10.30 10.29
CA SER A 476 -27.37 10.48 9.71
C SER A 476 -27.36 11.15 8.33
N LYS A 477 -26.19 11.66 7.90
CA LYS A 477 -26.01 12.45 6.67
C LYS A 477 -25.16 11.74 5.60
N ILE A 478 -24.53 10.62 5.93
CA ILE A 478 -23.64 9.92 5.02
C ILE A 478 -23.84 8.41 5.11
N HIS A 479 -23.97 7.80 3.94
CA HIS A 479 -23.97 6.36 3.80
C HIS A 479 -22.52 5.91 3.91
N LEU A 480 -22.18 5.26 5.03
CA LEU A 480 -20.91 4.58 5.22
C LEU A 480 -21.07 3.10 4.84
N PRO A 481 -20.09 2.49 4.15
CA PRO A 481 -20.20 1.11 3.73
C PRO A 481 -20.22 0.18 4.94
N LYS A 482 -21.09 -0.82 4.91
CA LYS A 482 -21.15 -1.83 5.96
C LYS A 482 -19.82 -2.60 6.01
N ILE A 483 -19.16 -2.57 7.16
CA ILE A 483 -17.94 -3.34 7.41
C ILE A 483 -18.30 -4.82 7.49
N VAL A 484 -17.59 -5.66 6.74
CA VAL A 484 -17.78 -7.12 6.66
C VAL A 484 -16.42 -7.85 6.69
N PRO A 485 -16.38 -9.16 6.99
CA PRO A 485 -15.14 -9.93 6.92
C PRO A 485 -14.53 -9.91 5.52
N SER A 486 -13.20 -9.92 5.44
CA SER A 486 -12.41 -10.04 4.20
C SER A 486 -12.68 -11.30 3.37
N SER A 487 -13.33 -12.32 3.96
CA SER A 487 -13.77 -13.55 3.29
C SER A 487 -15.20 -13.89 3.73
N ASP A 488 -16.16 -13.78 2.82
CA ASP A 488 -17.57 -14.12 3.05
C ASP A 488 -18.23 -14.52 1.72
N PRO A 489 -18.96 -15.65 1.66
CA PRO A 489 -19.52 -16.17 0.40
C PRO A 489 -20.72 -15.38 -0.15
N THR A 490 -21.21 -14.36 0.57
CA THR A 490 -22.46 -13.64 0.24
C THR A 490 -22.39 -12.12 0.39
N ALA A 491 -21.57 -11.60 1.31
CA ALA A 491 -21.61 -10.19 1.72
C ALA A 491 -21.27 -9.20 0.60
N PHE A 492 -20.50 -9.63 -0.41
CA PHE A 492 -20.09 -8.81 -1.56
C PHE A 492 -20.95 -9.00 -2.81
N GLY A 493 -21.96 -9.87 -2.77
CA GLY A 493 -22.89 -10.11 -3.88
C GLY A 493 -22.25 -10.77 -5.12
N SER A 494 -22.61 -10.31 -6.32
CA SER A 494 -22.16 -10.91 -7.59
C SER A 494 -22.18 -9.91 -8.75
N PHE A 495 -21.42 -10.21 -9.80
CA PHE A 495 -21.37 -9.37 -11.01
C PHE A 495 -22.75 -9.29 -11.68
N ALA A 496 -23.32 -8.08 -11.77
CA ALA A 496 -24.62 -7.86 -12.40
C ALA A 496 -24.57 -7.89 -13.94
N ARG A 497 -23.39 -7.61 -14.53
CA ARG A 497 -23.16 -7.43 -15.97
C ARG A 497 -21.79 -7.97 -16.41
N GLY A 498 -21.49 -7.85 -17.71
CA GLY A 498 -20.22 -8.26 -18.30
C GLY A 498 -20.07 -9.78 -18.44
N VAL A 499 -18.88 -10.23 -18.84
CA VAL A 499 -18.57 -11.65 -19.09
C VAL A 499 -18.60 -12.53 -17.83
N LEU A 500 -18.50 -11.95 -16.63
CA LEU A 500 -18.59 -12.65 -15.35
C LEU A 500 -19.99 -12.60 -14.72
N LYS A 501 -21.04 -12.17 -15.46
CA LYS A 501 -22.38 -12.00 -14.89
C LYS A 501 -22.86 -13.23 -14.11
N GLY A 502 -23.18 -13.04 -12.83
CA GLY A 502 -23.65 -14.06 -11.90
C GLY A 502 -22.55 -14.77 -11.10
N VAL A 503 -21.26 -14.58 -11.43
CA VAL A 503 -20.14 -15.06 -10.62
C VAL A 503 -20.09 -14.27 -9.30
N PRO A 504 -19.99 -14.94 -8.14
CA PRO A 504 -19.98 -14.25 -6.85
C PRO A 504 -18.67 -13.50 -6.61
N ILE A 505 -18.77 -12.37 -5.90
CA ILE A 505 -17.63 -11.73 -5.24
C ILE A 505 -17.60 -12.29 -3.81
N ALA A 506 -16.46 -12.81 -3.36
CA ALA A 506 -16.39 -13.55 -2.10
C ALA A 506 -15.16 -13.24 -1.22
N GLY A 507 -14.26 -12.38 -1.71
CA GLY A 507 -13.08 -11.93 -0.96
C GLY A 507 -12.80 -10.46 -1.23
N CYS A 508 -12.39 -9.73 -0.19
CA CYS A 508 -11.98 -8.34 -0.28
C CYS A 508 -10.85 -8.06 0.71
N LEU A 509 -9.72 -7.51 0.24
CA LEU A 509 -8.55 -7.17 1.05
C LEU A 509 -7.86 -5.93 0.48
N GLY A 510 -7.48 -4.97 1.33
CA GLY A 510 -6.63 -3.86 0.91
C GLY A 510 -5.24 -4.35 0.46
N ASP A 511 -4.66 -3.75 -0.58
CA ASP A 511 -3.48 -4.22 -1.32
C ASP A 511 -2.34 -4.82 -0.47
N GLN A 512 -1.85 -4.07 0.52
CA GLN A 512 -0.71 -4.52 1.31
C GLN A 512 -1.06 -5.64 2.30
N SER A 513 -2.33 -5.72 2.73
CA SER A 513 -2.89 -6.84 3.50
C SER A 513 -3.08 -8.07 2.61
N SER A 514 -3.58 -7.88 1.39
CA SER A 514 -3.69 -8.94 0.38
C SER A 514 -2.32 -9.55 0.04
N ALA A 515 -1.29 -8.74 -0.14
CA ALA A 515 0.08 -9.22 -0.34
C ALA A 515 0.63 -10.05 0.84
N LEU A 516 0.20 -9.80 2.09
CA LEU A 516 0.56 -10.65 3.24
C LEU A 516 -0.13 -12.03 3.17
N VAL A 517 -1.41 -12.05 2.78
CA VAL A 517 -2.18 -13.29 2.55
C VAL A 517 -1.60 -14.12 1.40
N GLY A 518 -1.27 -13.50 0.27
CA GLY A 518 -0.67 -14.20 -0.88
C GLY A 518 0.78 -14.64 -0.68
N GLN A 519 1.45 -14.16 0.37
CA GLN A 519 2.74 -14.68 0.85
C GLN A 519 2.58 -15.77 1.93
N CYS A 520 1.34 -16.12 2.29
CA CYS A 520 0.95 -17.04 3.37
C CYS A 520 1.47 -16.62 4.77
N GLY A 521 1.54 -15.31 5.04
CA GLY A 521 1.99 -14.73 6.31
C GLY A 521 0.96 -14.85 7.43
N PHE A 522 0.54 -16.09 7.75
CA PHE A 522 -0.60 -16.37 8.64
C PHE A 522 -0.23 -16.54 10.12
N SER A 523 1.06 -16.65 10.46
CA SER A 523 1.53 -16.80 11.85
C SER A 523 2.16 -15.51 12.41
N PRO A 524 1.99 -15.20 13.71
CA PRO A 524 2.70 -14.10 14.35
C PRO A 524 4.22 -14.26 14.21
N GLY A 525 4.92 -13.20 13.82
CA GLY A 525 6.36 -13.26 13.51
C GLY A 525 6.71 -13.29 12.02
N GLN A 526 5.72 -13.50 11.15
CA GLN A 526 5.90 -13.54 9.70
C GLN A 526 5.73 -12.14 9.10
N ALA A 527 6.69 -11.76 8.25
CA ALA A 527 6.77 -10.45 7.63
C ALA A 527 6.70 -10.56 6.10
N LYS A 528 6.11 -9.56 5.44
CA LYS A 528 6.28 -9.34 3.99
C LYS A 528 6.77 -7.93 3.71
N ASN A 529 7.54 -7.75 2.63
CA ASN A 529 7.88 -6.43 2.10
C ASN A 529 7.68 -6.35 0.57
N THR A 530 6.84 -5.41 0.14
CA THR A 530 6.56 -5.12 -1.27
C THR A 530 7.41 -3.96 -1.76
N TYR A 531 8.33 -4.21 -2.69
CA TYR A 531 9.29 -3.22 -3.19
C TYR A 531 8.82 -2.55 -4.49
N GLY A 532 8.05 -1.48 -4.35
CA GLY A 532 7.62 -0.63 -5.47
C GLY A 532 8.48 0.64 -5.63
N THR A 533 7.81 1.77 -5.88
CA THR A 533 8.43 3.10 -5.85
C THR A 533 8.96 3.42 -4.44
N GLY A 534 8.15 3.14 -3.42
CA GLY A 534 8.57 2.97 -2.02
C GLY A 534 8.55 1.50 -1.61
N CYS A 535 8.62 1.21 -0.30
CA CYS A 535 8.37 -0.13 0.25
C CYS A 535 7.20 -0.10 1.24
N PHE A 536 6.47 -1.22 1.33
CA PHE A 536 5.40 -1.43 2.31
C PHE A 536 5.57 -2.78 3.01
N LEU A 537 5.89 -2.70 4.29
CA LEU A 537 6.12 -3.83 5.17
C LEU A 537 4.89 -4.07 6.03
N LEU A 538 4.38 -5.32 6.05
CA LEU A 538 3.42 -5.77 7.06
C LEU A 538 4.04 -6.92 7.86
N TYR A 539 3.71 -6.95 9.15
CA TYR A 539 4.18 -7.95 10.11
C TYR A 539 3.01 -8.45 10.94
N ASN A 540 2.72 -9.75 10.85
CA ASN A 540 1.60 -10.39 11.55
C ASN A 540 1.87 -10.40 13.08
N VAL A 541 0.91 -9.90 13.86
CA VAL A 541 0.94 -9.87 15.34
C VAL A 541 -0.17 -10.72 15.99
N GLY A 542 -0.91 -11.50 15.20
CA GLY A 542 -1.95 -12.40 15.70
C GLY A 542 -3.27 -11.70 16.01
N GLU A 543 -4.01 -12.27 16.97
CA GLU A 543 -5.41 -11.96 17.27
C GLU A 543 -5.65 -10.66 18.07
N GLU A 544 -4.58 -9.96 18.47
CA GLU A 544 -4.64 -8.76 19.33
C GLU A 544 -3.91 -7.57 18.69
N PRO A 545 -4.53 -6.38 18.56
CA PRO A 545 -3.90 -5.24 17.91
C PRO A 545 -2.86 -4.56 18.82
N VAL A 546 -1.60 -4.61 18.36
CA VAL A 546 -0.45 -3.93 18.96
C VAL A 546 -0.41 -2.47 18.48
N ILE A 547 -0.66 -1.52 19.39
CA ILE A 547 -0.48 -0.09 19.10
C ILE A 547 1.01 0.25 19.21
N SER A 548 1.56 0.81 18.14
CA SER A 548 2.99 1.08 18.02
C SER A 548 3.47 2.18 18.98
N LYS A 549 4.68 2.00 19.52
CA LYS A 549 5.45 3.04 20.23
C LYS A 549 6.63 3.55 19.40
N SER A 550 6.94 2.84 18.31
CA SER A 550 8.01 3.16 17.36
C SER A 550 7.51 3.93 16.12
N GLY A 551 6.27 4.43 16.14
CA GLY A 551 5.67 5.21 15.05
C GLY A 551 5.26 4.39 13.82
N LEU A 552 5.05 3.08 13.96
CA LEU A 552 4.42 2.22 12.97
C LEU A 552 2.89 2.39 13.00
N LEU A 553 2.22 1.89 11.98
CA LEU A 553 0.76 1.80 11.91
C LEU A 553 0.30 0.47 12.50
N ALA A 554 -0.82 0.47 13.24
CA ALA A 554 -1.53 -0.76 13.61
C ALA A 554 -2.77 -0.92 12.71
N THR A 555 -2.97 -2.11 12.15
CA THR A 555 -3.95 -2.35 11.08
C THR A 555 -4.55 -3.75 11.19
N VAL A 556 -5.72 -3.99 10.59
CA VAL A 556 -6.19 -5.38 10.37
C VAL A 556 -5.35 -5.99 9.25
N ALA A 557 -4.84 -7.19 9.46
CA ALA A 557 -4.12 -7.98 8.47
C ALA A 557 -5.09 -8.73 7.54
N TYR A 558 -6.09 -9.39 8.12
CA TYR A 558 -7.19 -10.05 7.42
C TYR A 558 -8.28 -10.48 8.41
N ASP A 559 -9.52 -10.57 7.95
CA ASP A 559 -10.65 -11.10 8.71
C ASP A 559 -11.35 -12.19 7.88
N PHE A 560 -11.01 -13.46 8.09
CA PHE A 560 -11.54 -14.56 7.28
C PHE A 560 -12.88 -15.13 7.75
N GLY A 561 -13.60 -14.43 8.63
CA GLY A 561 -14.94 -14.82 9.05
C GLY A 561 -15.02 -16.27 9.57
N LYS A 562 -16.08 -17.00 9.20
CA LYS A 562 -16.33 -18.42 9.56
C LYS A 562 -16.14 -18.78 11.06
N GLY A 563 -16.21 -17.80 11.97
CA GLY A 563 -15.97 -17.98 13.40
C GLY A 563 -14.49 -18.00 13.83
N ARG A 564 -13.56 -17.77 12.90
CA ARG A 564 -12.17 -17.38 13.21
C ARG A 564 -12.18 -15.96 13.82
N LYS A 565 -11.13 -15.61 14.54
CA LYS A 565 -10.90 -14.21 14.95
C LYS A 565 -10.20 -13.44 13.81
N PRO A 566 -10.42 -12.11 13.72
CA PRO A 566 -9.59 -11.23 12.91
C PRO A 566 -8.12 -11.28 13.35
N VAL A 567 -7.20 -11.09 12.41
CA VAL A 567 -5.76 -11.01 12.66
C VAL A 567 -5.27 -9.61 12.34
N TYR A 568 -4.31 -9.12 13.12
CA TYR A 568 -3.76 -7.78 13.02
C TYR A 568 -2.31 -7.78 12.54
N ALA A 569 -1.88 -6.65 12.00
CA ALA A 569 -0.50 -6.40 11.62
C ALA A 569 0.00 -5.06 12.16
N LEU A 570 1.31 -5.00 12.38
CA LEU A 570 2.05 -3.73 12.32
C LEU A 570 2.44 -3.46 10.87
N GLU A 571 2.39 -2.19 10.47
CA GLU A 571 2.80 -1.73 9.13
C GLU A 571 3.80 -0.58 9.21
N GLY A 572 4.80 -0.62 8.33
CA GLY A 572 5.76 0.47 8.13
C GLY A 572 6.04 0.68 6.66
N SER A 573 6.27 1.94 6.27
CA SER A 573 6.48 2.33 4.87
C SER A 573 7.78 3.10 4.68
N ILE A 574 8.39 2.93 3.50
CA ILE A 574 9.62 3.61 3.08
C ILE A 574 9.30 4.43 1.85
N ALA A 575 9.44 5.76 1.92
CA ALA A 575 9.13 6.65 0.80
C ALA A 575 9.98 6.38 -0.46
N VAL A 576 11.26 6.02 -0.27
CA VAL A 576 12.25 5.98 -1.35
C VAL A 576 12.96 4.63 -1.43
N ALA A 577 12.45 3.77 -2.33
CA ALA A 577 13.05 2.49 -2.69
C ALA A 577 13.35 2.44 -4.20
N GLY A 578 12.41 1.93 -5.02
CA GLY A 578 12.55 1.96 -6.48
C GLY A 578 12.64 3.39 -7.06
N SER A 579 12.14 4.42 -6.36
CA SER A 579 12.40 5.82 -6.70
C SER A 579 13.87 6.24 -6.55
N GLY A 580 14.62 5.64 -5.62
CA GLY A 580 16.07 5.83 -5.49
C GLY A 580 16.82 5.30 -6.71
N VAL A 581 16.42 4.13 -7.23
CA VAL A 581 16.92 3.60 -8.51
C VAL A 581 16.50 4.50 -9.68
N LYS A 582 15.23 4.89 -9.78
CA LYS A 582 14.72 5.80 -10.82
C LYS A 582 15.46 7.14 -10.82
N PHE A 583 15.89 7.66 -9.66
CA PHE A 583 16.74 8.85 -9.53
C PHE A 583 18.15 8.64 -10.13
N LEU A 584 18.82 7.52 -9.83
CA LEU A 584 20.13 7.21 -10.43
C LEU A 584 20.05 7.06 -11.96
N VAL A 585 18.94 6.53 -12.48
CA VAL A 585 18.66 6.44 -13.93
C VAL A 585 18.39 7.83 -14.52
N LYS A 586 17.31 8.50 -14.09
CA LYS A 586 16.76 9.68 -14.76
C LYS A 586 17.48 10.98 -14.44
N ASN A 587 18.01 11.14 -13.22
CA ASN A 587 18.59 12.41 -12.76
C ASN A 587 20.12 12.43 -12.82
N LEU A 588 20.78 11.27 -12.62
CA LEU A 588 22.25 11.17 -12.63
C LEU A 588 22.82 10.41 -13.85
N SER A 589 21.97 9.76 -14.66
CA SER A 589 22.38 8.97 -15.84
C SER A 589 23.49 7.96 -15.51
N PHE A 590 23.28 7.18 -14.46
CA PHE A 590 24.22 6.13 -14.04
C PHE A 590 24.12 4.86 -14.89
N VAL A 591 22.90 4.48 -15.26
CA VAL A 591 22.55 3.43 -16.22
C VAL A 591 21.38 3.90 -17.09
N GLU A 592 21.19 3.25 -18.24
CA GLU A 592 20.13 3.59 -19.21
C GLU A 592 18.73 3.14 -18.75
N ASP A 593 18.66 2.00 -18.06
CA ASP A 593 17.43 1.49 -17.44
C ASP A 593 17.67 0.92 -16.03
N SER A 594 16.61 1.00 -15.21
CA SER A 594 16.47 0.48 -13.86
C SER A 594 16.84 -1.00 -13.68
N SER A 595 16.58 -1.88 -14.64
CA SER A 595 16.95 -3.31 -14.56
C SER A 595 18.45 -3.51 -14.38
N ARG A 596 19.26 -2.65 -15.02
CA ARG A 596 20.73 -2.73 -15.04
C ARG A 596 21.41 -2.13 -13.80
N ILE A 597 20.64 -1.68 -12.79
CA ILE A 597 21.22 -1.14 -11.56
C ILE A 597 22.00 -2.18 -10.75
N SER A 598 21.56 -3.45 -10.79
CA SER A 598 22.26 -4.57 -10.14
C SER A 598 23.64 -4.79 -10.78
N GLU A 599 23.69 -4.85 -12.12
CA GLU A 599 24.95 -4.99 -12.87
C GLU A 599 25.96 -3.89 -12.49
N LEU A 600 25.49 -2.64 -12.38
CA LEU A 600 26.33 -1.53 -11.96
C LEU A 600 26.82 -1.69 -10.52
N ALA A 601 25.95 -2.07 -9.58
CA ALA A 601 26.31 -2.32 -8.18
C ALA A 601 27.22 -3.56 -7.99
N GLU A 602 27.22 -4.48 -8.95
CA GLU A 602 28.08 -5.68 -9.03
C GLU A 602 29.46 -5.41 -9.63
N THR A 603 29.67 -4.25 -10.28
CA THR A 603 31.03 -3.83 -10.73
C THR A 603 32.01 -3.56 -9.58
N VAL A 604 31.52 -3.52 -8.34
CA VAL A 604 32.27 -3.25 -7.11
C VAL A 604 31.93 -4.30 -6.04
N PRO A 605 32.89 -4.64 -5.14
CA PRO A 605 32.65 -5.68 -4.12
C PRO A 605 31.73 -5.21 -2.99
N ASP A 606 31.76 -3.92 -2.66
CA ASP A 606 31.06 -3.32 -1.52
C ASP A 606 30.58 -1.88 -1.85
N ASN A 607 30.12 -1.11 -0.86
CA ASN A 607 29.71 0.28 -1.02
C ASN A 607 30.88 1.29 -1.15
N GLY A 608 32.14 0.86 -1.15
CA GLY A 608 33.32 1.73 -1.25
C GLY A 608 33.46 2.74 -0.11
N GLY A 609 32.81 2.47 1.03
CA GLY A 609 32.69 3.41 2.15
C GLY A 609 31.53 4.40 2.02
N VAL A 610 30.76 4.38 0.93
CA VAL A 610 29.63 5.30 0.69
C VAL A 610 28.40 4.89 1.49
N VAL A 611 27.60 5.86 1.93
CA VAL A 611 26.26 5.64 2.51
C VAL A 611 25.31 6.69 1.92
N PHE A 612 24.15 6.28 1.40
CA PHE A 612 23.17 7.19 0.80
C PHE A 612 21.86 7.19 1.61
N VAL A 613 21.67 8.20 2.45
CA VAL A 613 20.40 8.42 3.13
C VAL A 613 19.40 8.96 2.09
N THR A 614 18.48 8.12 1.62
CA THR A 614 17.58 8.43 0.49
C THR A 614 16.36 9.31 0.86
N ALA A 615 16.52 10.21 1.83
CA ALA A 615 15.46 11.02 2.46
C ALA A 615 14.89 12.16 1.57
N PHE A 616 14.60 11.93 0.28
CA PHE A 616 14.17 12.99 -0.66
C PHE A 616 12.95 13.79 -0.14
N SER A 617 12.00 13.07 0.47
CA SER A 617 10.78 13.60 1.12
C SER A 617 10.83 13.44 2.65
N GLY A 618 12.02 13.49 3.26
CA GLY A 618 12.23 13.09 4.65
C GLY A 618 12.30 11.57 4.81
N LEU A 619 12.22 11.09 6.06
CA LEU A 619 12.16 9.68 6.45
C LEU A 619 10.90 9.41 7.28
N PHE A 620 10.20 8.32 6.98
CA PHE A 620 9.04 7.86 7.74
C PHE A 620 9.48 6.92 8.88
N ALA A 621 8.62 6.00 9.31
CA ALA A 621 8.89 5.09 10.41
C ALA A 621 10.19 4.27 10.23
N PRO A 622 10.93 3.95 11.31
CA PRO A 622 10.72 4.42 12.69
C PRO A 622 11.26 5.85 12.95
N TYR A 623 11.89 6.49 11.96
CA TYR A 623 12.67 7.72 12.15
C TYR A 623 11.83 8.98 12.31
N TRP A 624 10.81 9.16 11.45
CA TRP A 624 9.94 10.35 11.39
C TRP A 624 10.72 11.69 11.38
N ILE A 625 11.62 11.82 10.39
CA ILE A 625 12.47 13.00 10.19
C ILE A 625 12.00 13.71 8.92
N ASP A 626 11.25 14.80 9.07
CA ASP A 626 10.75 15.64 7.98
C ASP A 626 11.78 16.68 7.49
N ASP A 627 12.68 17.12 8.38
CA ASP A 627 13.73 18.11 8.10
C ASP A 627 14.94 17.59 7.29
N ALA A 628 14.96 16.30 6.95
CA ALA A 628 16.05 15.67 6.20
C ALA A 628 15.89 15.79 4.67
N LYS A 629 17.02 15.66 3.96
CA LYS A 629 17.09 15.50 2.51
C LYS A 629 18.03 14.38 2.09
N GLY A 630 17.95 13.98 0.81
CA GLY A 630 18.79 12.95 0.21
C GLY A 630 20.28 13.31 0.33
N THR A 631 21.03 12.56 1.15
CA THR A 631 22.40 12.90 1.53
C THR A 631 23.35 11.73 1.29
N LEU A 632 24.45 11.99 0.57
CA LEU A 632 25.42 10.97 0.14
C LEU A 632 26.76 11.19 0.87
N PHE A 633 27.08 10.31 1.82
CA PHE A 633 28.27 10.36 2.66
C PHE A 633 29.37 9.40 2.18
N GLY A 634 30.59 9.59 2.67
CA GLY A 634 31.70 8.63 2.48
C GLY A 634 32.40 8.69 1.12
N ILE A 635 32.12 9.72 0.31
CA ILE A 635 32.76 9.91 -1.01
C ILE A 635 34.27 10.16 -0.85
N THR A 636 35.08 9.46 -1.64
CA THR A 636 36.53 9.62 -1.74
C THR A 636 36.96 9.68 -3.21
N ALA A 637 38.24 9.92 -3.49
CA ALA A 637 38.80 9.84 -4.83
C ALA A 637 38.74 8.41 -5.46
N HIS A 638 38.38 7.38 -4.69
CA HIS A 638 38.20 6.01 -5.15
C HIS A 638 36.71 5.63 -5.37
N THR A 639 35.77 6.52 -5.04
CA THR A 639 34.34 6.29 -5.24
C THR A 639 33.99 6.22 -6.74
N GLN A 640 33.04 5.36 -7.10
CA GLN A 640 32.65 5.08 -8.49
C GLN A 640 31.12 4.98 -8.58
N LYS A 641 30.56 5.01 -9.81
CA LYS A 641 29.11 4.82 -10.03
C LYS A 641 28.59 3.53 -9.38
N GLY A 642 29.37 2.43 -9.42
CA GLY A 642 29.03 1.16 -8.78
C GLY A 642 28.88 1.26 -7.25
N HIS A 643 29.82 1.92 -6.58
CA HIS A 643 29.78 2.14 -5.12
C HIS A 643 28.51 2.90 -4.68
N ILE A 644 28.07 3.87 -5.47
CA ILE A 644 26.84 4.65 -5.20
C ILE A 644 25.59 3.83 -5.54
N ALA A 645 25.58 3.08 -6.64
CA ALA A 645 24.48 2.16 -6.97
C ALA A 645 24.28 1.10 -5.88
N ARG A 646 25.38 0.55 -5.35
CA ARG A 646 25.39 -0.34 -4.19
C ARG A 646 24.79 0.34 -2.96
N ALA A 647 25.27 1.55 -2.61
CA ALA A 647 24.76 2.30 -1.47
C ALA A 647 23.26 2.63 -1.59
N THR A 648 22.71 2.84 -2.80
CA THR A 648 21.25 3.00 -3.02
C THR A 648 20.46 1.73 -2.74
N LEU A 649 20.97 0.55 -3.12
CA LEU A 649 20.32 -0.73 -2.81
C LEU A 649 20.39 -1.04 -1.31
N GLU A 650 21.57 -0.85 -0.70
CA GLU A 650 21.76 -1.00 0.74
C GLU A 650 20.88 -0.03 1.56
N ALA A 651 20.66 1.20 1.10
CA ALA A 651 19.78 2.17 1.76
C ALA A 651 18.35 1.66 1.93
N THR A 652 17.81 0.91 0.96
CA THR A 652 16.50 0.25 1.12
C THR A 652 16.58 -0.86 2.16
N CYS A 653 17.67 -1.62 2.17
CA CYS A 653 17.88 -2.74 3.08
C CYS A 653 18.00 -2.30 4.55
N TYR A 654 18.71 -1.20 4.81
CA TYR A 654 18.81 -0.59 6.14
C TYR A 654 17.48 0.00 6.63
N GLN A 655 16.70 0.64 5.75
CA GLN A 655 15.37 1.16 6.10
C GLN A 655 14.38 0.02 6.40
N THR A 656 14.38 -1.05 5.59
CA THR A 656 13.63 -2.29 5.87
C THR A 656 14.01 -2.85 7.23
N LYS A 657 15.31 -2.96 7.54
CA LYS A 657 15.78 -3.45 8.83
C LYS A 657 15.26 -2.60 10.00
N ALA A 658 15.35 -1.28 9.91
CA ALA A 658 14.92 -0.41 11.00
C ALA A 658 13.41 -0.55 11.30
N ILE A 659 12.60 -0.73 10.26
CA ILE A 659 11.16 -1.01 10.42
C ILE A 659 10.94 -2.40 11.03
N LEU A 660 11.66 -3.43 10.59
CA LEU A 660 11.53 -4.79 11.15
C LEU A 660 12.00 -4.88 12.61
N ASP A 661 13.10 -4.21 12.97
CA ASP A 661 13.57 -4.13 14.35
C ASP A 661 12.53 -3.41 15.24
N ALA A 662 11.89 -2.35 14.73
CA ALA A 662 10.78 -1.68 15.40
C ALA A 662 9.54 -2.58 15.55
N MET A 663 9.17 -3.36 14.52
CA MET A 663 8.05 -4.31 14.57
C MET A 663 8.27 -5.41 15.62
N ALA A 664 9.48 -5.95 15.71
CA ALA A 664 9.84 -6.93 16.73
C ALA A 664 9.82 -6.33 18.15
N ASN A 665 10.32 -5.10 18.32
CA ASN A 665 10.32 -4.40 19.60
C ASN A 665 8.91 -4.04 20.10
N ASP A 666 8.03 -3.55 19.21
CA ASP A 666 6.66 -3.16 19.57
C ASP A 666 5.76 -4.39 19.85
N SER A 667 5.91 -5.46 19.07
CA SER A 667 5.10 -6.69 19.20
C SER A 667 5.60 -7.67 20.26
N GLY A 668 6.89 -7.64 20.60
CA GLY A 668 7.54 -8.65 21.45
C GLY A 668 7.78 -10.00 20.77
N HIS A 669 7.42 -10.15 19.49
CA HIS A 669 7.68 -11.35 18.69
C HIS A 669 9.05 -11.25 17.98
N ALA A 670 9.70 -12.40 17.78
CA ALA A 670 10.90 -12.46 16.96
C ALA A 670 10.56 -12.39 15.46
N LEU A 671 11.48 -11.87 14.65
CA LEU A 671 11.40 -11.97 13.19
C LEU A 671 11.70 -13.42 12.78
N GLU A 672 10.77 -14.11 12.12
CA GLU A 672 11.01 -15.48 11.61
C GLU A 672 11.62 -15.45 10.20
N ASN A 673 10.91 -14.80 9.28
CA ASN A 673 11.24 -14.73 7.86
C ASN A 673 10.72 -13.42 7.25
N LEU A 674 11.29 -13.03 6.11
CA LEU A 674 10.80 -11.91 5.31
C LEU A 674 10.44 -12.40 3.90
N ALA A 675 9.15 -12.54 3.63
CA ALA A 675 8.65 -12.73 2.27
C ALA A 675 8.78 -11.43 1.46
N VAL A 676 9.10 -11.51 0.17
CA VAL A 676 9.39 -10.32 -0.66
C VAL A 676 8.78 -10.40 -2.06
N ASP A 677 8.29 -9.27 -2.55
CA ASP A 677 7.70 -9.12 -3.88
C ASP A 677 7.89 -7.69 -4.44
N GLY A 678 7.34 -7.42 -5.62
CA GLY A 678 7.51 -6.13 -6.31
C GLY A 678 8.83 -5.98 -7.08
N GLY A 679 8.98 -4.84 -7.76
CA GLY A 679 10.01 -4.59 -8.77
C GLY A 679 11.46 -4.67 -8.30
N LEU A 680 11.80 -4.14 -7.11
CA LEU A 680 13.20 -4.18 -6.63
C LEU A 680 13.59 -5.57 -6.12
N SER A 681 12.62 -6.41 -5.72
CA SER A 681 12.89 -7.79 -5.28
C SER A 681 13.58 -8.63 -6.36
N ASN A 682 13.47 -8.23 -7.63
CA ASN A 682 14.14 -8.87 -8.77
C ASN A 682 15.67 -8.77 -8.71
N SER A 683 16.22 -7.81 -7.96
CA SER A 683 17.67 -7.71 -7.73
C SER A 683 18.10 -8.75 -6.70
N ASP A 684 18.69 -9.85 -7.18
CA ASP A 684 19.31 -10.88 -6.32
C ASP A 684 20.34 -10.27 -5.36
N LEU A 685 21.08 -9.25 -5.81
CA LEU A 685 22.02 -8.48 -5.00
C LEU A 685 21.33 -7.76 -3.84
N CYS A 686 20.19 -7.11 -4.11
CA CYS A 686 19.40 -6.42 -3.09
C CYS A 686 18.79 -7.41 -2.08
N MET A 687 18.32 -8.57 -2.54
CA MET A 687 17.70 -9.58 -1.65
C MET A 687 18.72 -10.31 -0.79
N GLN A 688 19.92 -10.59 -1.33
CA GLN A 688 21.04 -11.08 -0.51
C GLN A 688 21.48 -10.02 0.51
N SER A 689 21.67 -8.76 0.08
CA SER A 689 21.98 -7.65 0.98
C SER A 689 20.92 -7.47 2.07
N GLN A 690 19.65 -7.69 1.75
CA GLN A 690 18.56 -7.64 2.73
C GLN A 690 18.65 -8.76 3.77
N ALA A 691 18.96 -9.99 3.36
CA ALA A 691 19.17 -11.11 4.28
C ALA A 691 20.39 -10.86 5.19
N ASP A 692 21.50 -10.40 4.61
CA ASP A 692 22.76 -10.09 5.30
C ASP A 692 22.60 -8.96 6.33
N ILE A 693 21.90 -7.88 5.97
CA ILE A 693 21.65 -6.73 6.83
C ILE A 693 20.63 -7.09 7.93
N SER A 694 19.50 -7.72 7.59
CA SER A 694 18.47 -8.06 8.58
C SER A 694 18.86 -9.21 9.50
N GLY A 695 19.71 -10.14 9.05
CA GLY A 695 20.10 -11.34 9.80
C GLY A 695 19.05 -12.46 9.81
N ILE A 696 18.10 -12.43 8.86
CA ILE A 696 17.01 -13.41 8.70
C ILE A 696 16.93 -13.89 7.25
N ARG A 697 16.22 -15.00 7.02
CA ARG A 697 15.94 -15.49 5.66
C ARG A 697 15.03 -14.53 4.88
N VAL A 698 15.31 -14.37 3.60
CA VAL A 698 14.50 -13.60 2.64
C VAL A 698 13.95 -14.55 1.58
N ASP A 699 12.63 -14.58 1.43
CA ASP A 699 11.88 -15.55 0.64
C ASP A 699 11.20 -14.87 -0.55
N ARG A 700 11.70 -15.10 -1.78
CA ARG A 700 11.11 -14.55 -3.01
C ARG A 700 10.40 -15.64 -3.83
N PRO A 701 9.07 -15.65 -3.93
CA PRO A 701 8.34 -16.60 -4.80
C PRO A 701 8.67 -16.38 -6.29
N ALA A 702 8.39 -17.38 -7.13
CA ALA A 702 8.51 -17.23 -8.58
C ALA A 702 7.31 -16.46 -9.17
N MET A 703 6.10 -16.75 -8.68
CA MET A 703 4.88 -15.99 -8.98
C MET A 703 4.87 -14.73 -8.10
N ARG A 704 4.78 -13.55 -8.74
CA ARG A 704 5.04 -12.23 -8.10
C ARG A 704 3.79 -11.40 -7.83
N GLU A 705 2.64 -11.83 -8.34
CA GLU A 705 1.34 -11.15 -8.17
C GLU A 705 0.69 -11.58 -6.84
N THR A 706 1.47 -11.52 -5.76
CA THR A 706 1.07 -11.94 -4.39
C THR A 706 -0.11 -11.11 -3.87
N THR A 707 -0.18 -9.83 -4.24
CA THR A 707 -1.36 -8.98 -4.00
C THR A 707 -2.63 -9.63 -4.53
N ALA A 708 -2.68 -9.99 -5.81
CA ALA A 708 -3.84 -10.61 -6.43
C ALA A 708 -4.11 -12.03 -5.90
N LEU A 709 -3.05 -12.82 -5.65
CA LEU A 709 -3.21 -14.14 -5.04
C LEU A 709 -3.87 -14.06 -3.65
N GLY A 710 -3.59 -13.03 -2.85
CA GLY A 710 -4.23 -12.86 -1.54
C GLY A 710 -5.75 -12.70 -1.60
N ALA A 711 -6.26 -11.97 -2.59
CA ALA A 711 -7.69 -11.78 -2.79
C ALA A 711 -8.34 -13.05 -3.38
N ALA A 712 -7.64 -13.76 -4.27
CA ALA A 712 -8.06 -15.09 -4.73
C ALA A 712 -8.15 -16.08 -3.56
N ILE A 713 -7.17 -16.09 -2.65
CA ILE A 713 -7.20 -16.90 -1.42
C ILE A 713 -8.41 -16.53 -0.55
N ALA A 714 -8.68 -15.24 -0.33
CA ALA A 714 -9.83 -14.80 0.46
C ALA A 714 -11.18 -15.25 -0.15
N ALA A 715 -11.34 -15.14 -1.47
CA ALA A 715 -12.54 -15.62 -2.16
C ALA A 715 -12.63 -17.16 -2.19
N GLY A 716 -11.51 -17.86 -2.31
CA GLY A 716 -11.45 -19.32 -2.28
C GLY A 716 -11.78 -19.90 -0.90
N LEU A 717 -11.24 -19.29 0.17
CA LEU A 717 -11.56 -19.64 1.56
C LEU A 717 -13.04 -19.43 1.89
N ALA A 718 -13.71 -18.45 1.28
CA ALA A 718 -15.14 -18.26 1.43
C ALA A 718 -15.93 -19.42 0.80
N LEU A 719 -15.53 -19.81 -0.43
CA LEU A 719 -16.29 -20.67 -1.34
C LEU A 719 -15.88 -22.17 -1.35
N GLY A 720 -14.97 -22.60 -0.46
CA GLY A 720 -14.52 -24.00 -0.41
C GLY A 720 -13.57 -24.39 -1.55
N VAL A 721 -12.74 -23.45 -2.01
CA VAL A 721 -11.58 -23.72 -2.88
C VAL A 721 -10.32 -23.97 -2.05
N TRP A 722 -10.35 -23.58 -0.77
CA TRP A 722 -9.50 -24.07 0.31
C TRP A 722 -10.37 -24.05 1.58
N ASP A 723 -10.32 -25.07 2.43
CA ASP A 723 -11.17 -25.13 3.63
C ASP A 723 -10.45 -24.49 4.83
N GLU A 724 -9.15 -24.74 4.95
CA GLU A 724 -8.30 -24.30 6.05
C GLU A 724 -7.03 -23.59 5.55
N LEU A 725 -6.41 -22.79 6.43
CA LEU A 725 -5.12 -22.13 6.14
C LEU A 725 -3.97 -23.15 6.00
N GLU A 726 -4.20 -24.37 6.49
CA GLU A 726 -3.37 -25.55 6.29
C GLU A 726 -3.19 -25.91 4.80
N ASP A 727 -4.23 -25.78 3.98
CA ASP A 727 -4.24 -26.24 2.59
C ASP A 727 -3.36 -25.32 1.72
N LEU A 728 -3.36 -24.03 2.06
CA LEU A 728 -2.58 -22.97 1.45
C LEU A 728 -1.05 -23.18 1.61
N LYS A 729 -0.60 -24.11 2.47
CA LYS A 729 0.84 -24.39 2.64
C LYS A 729 1.53 -24.78 1.34
N HIS A 730 0.82 -25.40 0.39
CA HIS A 730 1.36 -25.81 -0.90
C HIS A 730 1.19 -24.77 -2.03
N VAL A 731 0.39 -23.73 -1.79
CA VAL A 731 0.15 -22.64 -2.75
C VAL A 731 1.41 -21.78 -2.92
N ASN A 732 1.73 -21.40 -4.16
CA ASN A 732 2.89 -20.53 -4.48
C ASN A 732 4.24 -20.98 -3.86
N GLN A 733 4.49 -22.30 -3.83
CA GLN A 733 5.81 -22.87 -3.50
C GLN A 733 6.76 -22.92 -4.71
N ASN A 734 6.22 -23.08 -5.93
CA ASN A 734 6.99 -23.35 -7.14
C ASN A 734 8.06 -22.27 -7.41
N GLY A 735 9.30 -22.72 -7.66
CA GLY A 735 10.42 -21.86 -8.06
C GLY A 735 10.89 -20.81 -7.03
N ARG A 736 10.40 -20.86 -5.78
CA ARG A 736 10.77 -19.91 -4.72
C ARG A 736 12.29 -19.89 -4.49
N LYS A 737 12.90 -18.69 -4.53
CA LYS A 737 14.31 -18.46 -4.20
C LYS A 737 14.44 -17.95 -2.77
N ILE A 738 15.21 -18.67 -1.95
CA ILE A 738 15.52 -18.29 -0.57
C ILE A 738 16.93 -17.71 -0.54
N PHE A 739 17.09 -16.54 0.08
CA PHE A 739 18.36 -15.91 0.38
C PHE A 739 18.62 -16.06 1.88
N THR A 740 19.80 -16.57 2.24
CA THR A 740 20.20 -16.78 3.64
C THR A 740 21.31 -15.80 4.00
N PRO A 741 21.38 -15.30 5.26
CA PRO A 741 22.48 -14.44 5.68
C PRO A 741 23.84 -15.13 5.49
N ALA A 742 24.71 -14.50 4.71
CA ALA A 742 26.08 -14.90 4.43
C ALA A 742 27.10 -14.02 5.17
N LEU A 743 26.74 -12.78 5.54
CA LEU A 743 27.53 -11.95 6.44
C LEU A 743 27.37 -12.37 7.91
N ASP A 744 28.44 -12.19 8.69
CA ASP A 744 28.39 -12.36 10.13
C ASP A 744 27.64 -11.20 10.83
N ARG A 745 27.14 -11.48 12.03
CA ARG A 745 26.33 -10.53 12.81
C ARG A 745 27.11 -9.28 13.25
N GLU A 746 28.42 -9.36 13.46
CA GLU A 746 29.24 -8.21 13.87
C GLU A 746 29.46 -7.25 12.68
N THR A 747 29.76 -7.79 11.49
CA THR A 747 29.86 -7.01 10.24
C THR A 747 28.53 -6.35 9.87
N SER A 748 27.43 -7.12 9.89
CA SER A 748 26.09 -6.61 9.66
C SER A 748 25.71 -5.47 10.63
N GLN A 749 26.02 -5.62 11.93
CA GLN A 749 25.82 -4.56 12.92
C GLN A 749 26.72 -3.33 12.71
N LYS A 750 27.95 -3.48 12.21
CA LYS A 750 28.83 -2.34 11.86
C LYS A 750 28.27 -1.56 10.67
N MET A 751 27.74 -2.25 9.66
CA MET A 751 27.08 -1.65 8.50
C MET A 751 25.85 -0.83 8.94
N PHE A 752 24.95 -1.44 9.72
CA PHE A 752 23.75 -0.76 10.21
C PHE A 752 24.07 0.46 11.09
N LYS A 753 25.02 0.36 12.02
CA LYS A 753 25.44 1.52 12.86
C LYS A 753 26.00 2.69 12.05
N LYS A 754 26.68 2.40 10.94
CA LYS A 754 27.18 3.43 10.02
C LYS A 754 26.05 4.09 9.21
N TRP A 755 25.01 3.32 8.89
CA TRP A 755 23.76 3.86 8.36
C TRP A 755 23.05 4.76 9.38
N GLU A 756 22.86 4.31 10.63
CA GLU A 756 22.24 5.10 11.70
C GLU A 756 22.99 6.43 11.93
N GLN A 757 24.33 6.39 11.94
CA GLN A 757 25.17 7.59 12.01
C GLN A 757 24.90 8.54 10.83
N ALA A 758 24.77 8.02 9.61
CA ALA A 758 24.48 8.83 8.43
C ALA A 758 23.08 9.46 8.50
N VAL A 759 22.07 8.73 8.99
CA VAL A 759 20.70 9.24 9.19
C VAL A 759 20.68 10.40 10.18
N GLU A 760 21.33 10.25 11.34
CA GLU A 760 21.40 11.32 12.35
C GLU A 760 22.15 12.56 11.80
N MET A 761 23.18 12.35 10.98
CA MET A 761 23.91 13.42 10.29
C MET A 761 23.13 14.10 9.14
N SER A 762 21.97 13.58 8.74
CA SER A 762 21.08 14.19 7.72
C SER A 762 19.98 15.10 8.30
N ARG A 763 19.88 15.20 9.63
CA ARG A 763 18.83 15.96 10.35
C ARG A 763 19.12 17.45 10.40
N GLY A 764 18.09 18.27 10.59
CA GLY A 764 18.19 19.72 10.69
C GLY A 764 18.77 20.40 9.45
N TRP A 765 18.62 19.74 8.29
CA TRP A 765 19.12 20.22 6.99
C TRP A 765 18.18 21.25 6.38
N VAL A 766 16.89 20.93 6.30
CA VAL A 766 15.84 21.92 6.06
C VAL A 766 15.71 22.77 7.32
N ARG A 767 15.67 24.09 7.14
CA ARG A 767 15.41 25.07 8.19
C ARG A 767 14.46 26.11 7.62
N ASP A 768 13.43 26.46 8.38
CA ASP A 768 12.46 27.49 8.01
C ASP A 768 13.08 28.89 8.18
N ASN A 769 14.04 29.21 7.29
CA ASN A 769 14.54 30.56 7.11
C ASN A 769 13.52 31.39 6.32
N ALA A 770 12.44 31.77 7.01
CA ALA A 770 11.45 32.73 6.55
C ALA A 770 11.36 33.90 7.55
N GLU A 771 12.30 34.84 7.40
CA GLU A 771 12.06 36.27 7.64
C GLU A 771 11.44 36.90 6.38
#